data_AF-A0A9Q8LA07-F1
#
_entry.id   AF-A0A9Q8LA07-F1
#
_cell.length_a   1.000
_cell.length_b   1.000
_cell.length_c   1.000
_cell.angle_alpha   90.00
_cell.angle_beta   90.00
_cell.angle_gamma   90.00
#
_symmetry.space_group_name_H-M   'P 1'
#
loop_
_entity.id
_entity.type
_entity.pdbx_description
1 polymer ?
#
loop_
_entity_poly.entity_id
_entity_poly.type
_entity_poly.pdbx_seq_one_letter_code
_entity_poly.pdbx_strand_id
1 'polypeptide(L)'
;MADNSTFKDWALSQGFVQKADLDDFRGTTIGIDAEDYLYTLLAEQPTREPLLPAIGGAPFALQQHVDRDLDEMASAGIKAIFVFNGLELGCKDRKSISRECQKASRVLDEAWKIYDEGHGDPAVALFGKTCAYRTAHITRYLHFYLHKKGQQVMVAPYNAAAQMVVLEQNQHVNALHGSASTLVFGVERVITKLDWTDRKVLFVDREQILGKLGLSQPQLVDLLLLSGASIIAEMPELDAENAIPKIQSAKNILSRFGFDGHAACANAKDEDYLDTFRRGKVAVRNMVVAQPNGEIIQLDHENAPSNDHDCIGQRLPEELLAYHQFGLIGSRILNWRTRQEIFETPPLDGGDSAIYKELLREKLQPRRAKALAILTSSLHRYYQKHDVDLICWFNEAEKRPLGIPDSNISTRDIDNWHVKEAQILASPHAKQIDATATPLQYAIALISDDTFAKSTVTPRPSGDDKKLTTPLELLCNTMWRFLQERGYINSNHTLAARGRMLQAAFEHASTSGRLGQGNPANEMEEAIFIAFELLTMELLNPKLLFPRPPYTGEPHRGSEKDKANVRLISRVACLGSFQHQAIGYTGPLSRHLLAYHQVASAVRGSLRDLAEVHGAHMFLSGSAVRKRHRDDFTDLGSRLPFSKEPDVGLAIVLKSYLDEMSNDPSRRQDIKKWFGFALDIDGDLQKAFDLWAAVNAGIQAADTAVVSPETRDLFANADQWLKDKIKNSGHVNGTA
;
A
#
# COMPACT_ATOMS: atom_id res chain seq x y z
N MET A 1 -0.49 15.09 0.47
CA MET A 1 -1.97 14.98 0.56
C MET A 1 -2.50 16.35 0.97
N ALA A 2 -3.59 16.82 0.36
CA ALA A 2 -4.27 17.99 0.90
C ALA A 2 -4.71 17.67 2.34
N ASP A 3 -4.40 18.55 3.28
CA ASP A 3 -4.79 18.41 4.68
C ASP A 3 -6.30 18.62 4.78
N ASN A 4 -7.07 17.57 4.54
CA ASN A 4 -8.52 17.66 4.44
C ASN A 4 -9.18 18.07 5.77
N SER A 5 -8.52 17.82 6.91
CA SER A 5 -8.96 18.35 8.21
C SER A 5 -9.00 19.88 8.23
N THR A 6 -8.05 20.55 7.57
CA THR A 6 -8.01 22.03 7.58
C THR A 6 -9.26 22.67 6.97
N PHE A 7 -9.87 22.05 5.96
CA PHE A 7 -11.13 22.54 5.40
C PHE A 7 -12.29 22.34 6.36
N LYS A 8 -12.40 21.15 6.97
CA LYS A 8 -13.49 20.82 7.91
C LYS A 8 -13.44 21.76 9.13
N ASP A 9 -12.26 21.98 9.69
CA ASP A 9 -12.03 22.90 10.81
C ASP A 9 -12.30 24.35 10.43
N TRP A 10 -11.84 24.79 9.24
CA TRP A 10 -12.12 26.14 8.76
C TRP A 10 -13.62 26.36 8.56
N ALA A 11 -14.32 25.45 7.89
CA ALA A 11 -15.75 25.55 7.66
C ALA A 11 -16.54 25.61 8.97
N LEU A 12 -16.13 24.84 9.98
CA LEU A 12 -16.71 24.91 11.32
C LEU A 12 -16.44 26.28 11.97
N SER A 13 -15.19 26.76 11.94
CA SER A 13 -14.79 28.05 12.53
C SER A 13 -15.50 29.26 11.93
N GLN A 14 -15.85 29.20 10.64
CA GLN A 14 -16.57 30.26 9.92
C GLN A 14 -18.10 30.13 10.04
N GLY A 15 -18.59 29.08 10.70
CA GLY A 15 -20.02 28.80 10.83
C GLY A 15 -20.68 28.44 9.49
N PHE A 16 -19.97 27.74 8.60
CA PHE A 16 -20.52 27.20 7.35
C PHE A 16 -21.13 25.81 7.52
N VAL A 17 -20.82 25.13 8.62
CA VAL A 17 -21.36 23.79 8.90
C VAL A 17 -22.81 23.88 9.34
N GLN A 18 -23.67 23.19 8.59
CA GLN A 18 -25.06 22.94 8.91
C GLN A 18 -25.22 21.52 9.47
N LYS A 19 -26.37 21.28 10.12
CA LYS A 19 -26.70 19.99 10.75
C LYS A 19 -28.05 19.50 10.25
N ALA A 20 -28.12 18.24 9.87
CA ALA A 20 -29.35 17.51 9.59
C ALA A 20 -29.48 16.30 10.53
N ASP A 21 -30.67 15.75 10.67
CA ASP A 21 -30.89 14.52 11.42
C ASP A 21 -30.39 13.33 10.62
N LEU A 22 -29.73 12.37 11.28
CA LEU A 22 -29.25 11.16 10.59
C LEU A 22 -30.40 10.36 9.98
N ASP A 23 -31.59 10.42 10.60
CA ASP A 23 -32.78 9.71 10.14
C ASP A 23 -33.31 10.27 8.80
N ASP A 24 -32.98 11.52 8.44
CA ASP A 24 -33.30 12.10 7.13
C ASP A 24 -32.56 11.40 5.97
N PHE A 25 -31.49 10.68 6.28
CA PHE A 25 -30.67 9.93 5.32
C PHE A 25 -31.09 8.45 5.20
N ARG A 26 -32.15 8.01 5.90
CA ARG A 26 -32.62 6.63 5.80
C ARG A 26 -33.02 6.29 4.36
N GLY A 27 -32.50 5.17 3.85
CA GLY A 27 -32.74 4.68 2.49
C GLY A 27 -31.90 5.36 1.42
N THR A 28 -31.00 6.29 1.80
CA THR A 28 -30.10 6.96 0.87
C THR A 28 -28.83 6.14 0.62
N THR A 29 -28.17 6.44 -0.51
CA THR A 29 -26.83 5.95 -0.82
C THR A 29 -25.86 7.13 -0.79
N ILE A 30 -24.82 7.04 0.04
CA ILE A 30 -23.79 8.08 0.18
C ILE A 30 -22.55 7.66 -0.61
N GLY A 31 -22.04 8.54 -1.48
CA GLY A 31 -20.72 8.41 -2.07
C GLY A 31 -19.67 8.89 -1.08
N ILE A 32 -18.68 8.06 -0.76
CA ILE A 32 -17.63 8.37 0.22
C ILE A 32 -16.28 8.46 -0.49
N ASP A 33 -15.60 9.60 -0.37
CA ASP A 33 -14.19 9.76 -0.74
C ASP A 33 -13.34 8.90 0.21
N ALA A 34 -12.80 7.80 -0.30
CA ALA A 34 -12.11 6.81 0.52
C ALA A 34 -10.78 7.32 1.08
N GLU A 35 -10.11 8.25 0.38
CA GLU A 35 -8.86 8.84 0.88
C GLU A 35 -9.15 9.87 1.98
N ASP A 36 -10.20 10.68 1.83
CA ASP A 36 -10.66 11.57 2.90
C ASP A 36 -11.08 10.80 4.15
N TYR A 37 -11.84 9.71 3.96
CA TYR A 37 -12.28 8.83 5.05
C TYR A 37 -11.08 8.22 5.80
N LEU A 38 -10.13 7.65 5.07
CA LEU A 38 -8.92 7.08 5.68
C LEU A 38 -8.08 8.16 6.37
N TYR A 39 -7.93 9.34 5.76
CA TYR A 39 -7.20 10.45 6.36
C TYR A 39 -7.82 10.87 7.70
N THR A 40 -9.15 11.01 7.76
CA THR A 40 -9.88 11.30 9.02
C THR A 40 -9.55 10.27 10.10
N LEU A 41 -9.59 8.97 9.77
CA LEU A 41 -9.26 7.92 10.73
C LEU A 41 -7.81 8.01 11.25
N LEU A 42 -6.86 8.40 10.39
CA LEU A 42 -5.45 8.49 10.74
C LEU A 42 -5.05 9.81 11.41
N ALA A 43 -5.83 10.87 11.26
CA ALA A 43 -5.49 12.22 11.74
C ALA A 43 -6.24 12.63 13.01
N GLU A 44 -7.50 12.24 13.17
CA GLU A 44 -8.34 12.68 14.28
C GLU A 44 -7.98 11.97 15.60
N GLN A 45 -7.94 12.71 16.71
CA GLN A 45 -7.50 12.17 18.00
C GLN A 45 -8.20 10.89 18.49
N PRO A 46 -9.52 10.69 18.29
CA PRO A 46 -10.21 9.49 18.79
C PRO A 46 -9.79 8.18 18.10
N THR A 47 -9.23 8.26 16.90
CA THR A 47 -8.92 7.10 16.04
C THR A 47 -7.45 7.03 15.63
N ARG A 48 -6.72 8.15 15.73
CA ARG A 48 -5.31 8.25 15.36
C ARG A 48 -4.45 7.36 16.25
N GLU A 49 -3.58 6.59 15.61
CA GLU A 49 -2.52 5.80 16.25
C GLU A 49 -1.16 6.51 16.09
N PRO A 50 -0.69 7.29 17.09
CA PRO A 50 0.43 8.21 16.89
C PRO A 50 1.76 7.52 16.55
N LEU A 51 1.92 6.26 16.96
CA LEU A 51 3.13 5.48 16.74
C LEU A 51 3.15 4.73 15.40
N LEU A 52 2.09 4.81 14.59
CA LEU A 52 2.04 4.18 13.27
C LEU A 52 3.30 4.48 12.40
N PRO A 53 3.80 5.73 12.32
CA PRO A 53 5.02 6.02 11.56
C PRO A 53 6.29 5.37 12.14
N ALA A 54 6.30 5.03 13.43
CA ALA A 54 7.43 4.38 14.10
C ALA A 54 7.43 2.85 13.95
N ILE A 55 6.30 2.25 13.57
CA ILE A 55 6.15 0.79 13.46
C ILE A 55 5.86 0.29 12.03
N GLY A 56 5.38 1.14 11.13
CA GLY A 56 4.95 0.73 9.79
C GLY A 56 3.67 -0.13 9.81
N GLY A 57 3.43 -0.85 8.72
CA GLY A 57 2.26 -1.72 8.61
C GLY A 57 0.92 -1.00 8.51
N ALA A 58 -0.17 -1.73 8.82
CA ALA A 58 -1.52 -1.20 8.93
C ALA A 58 -1.86 -0.84 10.41
N PRO A 59 -2.70 0.18 10.68
CA PRO A 59 -3.11 0.51 12.04
C PRO A 59 -3.87 -0.63 12.69
N PHE A 60 -3.65 -0.85 13.99
CA PHE A 60 -4.24 -1.97 14.75
C PHE A 60 -5.77 -1.84 14.90
N ALA A 61 -6.27 -0.61 15.06
CA ALA A 61 -7.68 -0.31 15.28
C ALA A 61 -8.45 -0.03 13.98
N LEU A 62 -7.79 0.00 12.81
CA LEU A 62 -8.41 0.35 11.54
C LEU A 62 -9.64 -0.53 11.22
N GLN A 63 -9.51 -1.86 11.36
CA GLN A 63 -10.64 -2.77 11.12
C GLN A 63 -11.82 -2.49 12.06
N GLN A 64 -11.54 -2.24 13.35
CA GLN A 64 -12.58 -1.97 14.34
C GLN A 64 -13.33 -0.66 14.04
N HIS A 65 -12.60 0.40 13.68
CA HIS A 65 -13.22 1.67 13.33
C HIS A 65 -14.07 1.57 12.06
N VAL A 66 -13.56 0.91 11.03
CA VAL A 66 -14.31 0.66 9.79
C VAL A 66 -15.56 -0.17 10.07
N ASP A 67 -15.44 -1.27 10.81
CA ASP A 67 -16.57 -2.14 11.13
C ASP A 67 -17.66 -1.39 11.90
N ARG A 68 -17.27 -0.61 12.92
CA ARG A 68 -18.19 0.25 13.66
C ARG A 68 -18.92 1.22 12.73
N ASP A 69 -18.20 1.93 11.87
CA ASP A 69 -18.81 2.93 10.99
C ASP A 69 -19.77 2.27 9.97
N LEU A 70 -19.44 1.07 9.47
CA LEU A 70 -20.32 0.30 8.59
C LEU A 70 -21.59 -0.19 9.31
N ASP A 71 -21.46 -0.65 10.55
CA ASP A 71 -22.58 -1.09 11.38
C ASP A 71 -23.53 0.08 11.70
N GLU A 72 -22.98 1.27 11.97
CA GLU A 72 -23.75 2.50 12.18
C GLU A 72 -24.49 2.93 10.90
N MET A 73 -23.83 2.90 9.73
CA MET A 73 -24.48 3.16 8.44
C MET A 73 -25.63 2.17 8.18
N ALA A 74 -25.39 0.87 8.40
CA ALA A 74 -26.39 -0.16 8.22
C ALA A 74 -27.59 0.04 9.17
N SER A 75 -27.33 0.39 10.43
CA SER A 75 -28.37 0.65 11.44
C SER A 75 -29.20 1.89 11.12
N ALA A 76 -28.60 2.91 10.50
CA ALA A 76 -29.30 4.09 9.99
C ALA A 76 -30.07 3.81 8.67
N GLY A 77 -29.87 2.65 8.04
CA GLY A 77 -30.44 2.32 6.73
C GLY A 77 -29.79 3.09 5.59
N ILE A 78 -28.51 3.46 5.75
CA ILE A 78 -27.69 4.17 4.77
C ILE A 78 -26.82 3.14 4.03
N LYS A 79 -26.76 3.25 2.71
CA LYS A 79 -25.82 2.50 1.87
C LYS A 79 -24.61 3.38 1.55
N ALA A 80 -23.43 2.78 1.40
CA ALA A 80 -22.22 3.49 1.01
C ALA A 80 -21.63 2.96 -0.30
N ILE A 81 -21.08 3.87 -1.10
CA ILE A 81 -20.18 3.56 -2.21
C ILE A 81 -18.85 4.25 -1.92
N PHE A 82 -17.78 3.49 -1.71
CA PHE A 82 -16.45 4.05 -1.47
C PHE A 82 -15.71 4.24 -2.79
N VAL A 83 -15.33 5.48 -3.07
CA VAL A 83 -14.62 5.87 -4.30
C VAL A 83 -13.18 6.24 -3.95
N PHE A 84 -12.23 5.53 -4.54
CA PHE A 84 -10.79 5.72 -4.35
C PHE A 84 -10.19 6.57 -5.47
N ASN A 85 -9.15 7.35 -5.18
CA ASN A 85 -8.40 8.05 -6.22
C ASN A 85 -7.67 7.05 -7.13
N GLY A 86 -7.56 7.43 -8.40
CA GLY A 86 -7.03 6.62 -9.47
C GLY A 86 -5.62 6.98 -9.87
N LEU A 87 -5.46 7.26 -11.15
CA LEU A 87 -4.20 7.71 -11.72
C LEU A 87 -3.85 9.14 -11.27
N GLU A 88 -2.55 9.40 -11.15
CA GLU A 88 -2.04 10.73 -10.86
C GLU A 88 -2.22 11.67 -12.04
N LEU A 89 -2.61 12.90 -11.73
CA LEU A 89 -2.81 13.93 -12.74
C LEU A 89 -1.48 14.47 -13.27
N GLY A 90 -1.46 14.87 -14.55
CA GLY A 90 -0.33 15.55 -15.17
C GLY A 90 0.04 16.87 -14.48
N CYS A 91 -0.92 17.55 -13.85
CA CYS A 91 -0.70 18.78 -13.09
C CYS A 91 -0.09 18.58 -11.69
N LYS A 92 0.08 17.34 -11.21
CA LYS A 92 0.67 17.06 -9.90
C LYS A 92 2.20 17.16 -9.99
N ASP A 93 2.76 18.24 -9.46
CA ASP A 93 4.21 18.49 -9.52
C ASP A 93 5.00 17.66 -8.48
N ARG A 94 6.12 17.09 -8.94
CA ARG A 94 7.13 16.43 -8.12
C ARG A 94 7.70 17.34 -7.05
N LYS A 95 7.89 18.65 -7.30
CA LYS A 95 8.47 19.56 -6.28
C LYS A 95 7.62 19.64 -5.03
N SER A 96 6.30 19.67 -5.18
CA SER A 96 5.36 19.67 -4.06
C SER A 96 5.44 18.38 -3.25
N ILE A 97 5.48 17.23 -3.94
CA ILE A 97 5.65 15.92 -3.29
C ILE A 97 6.99 15.88 -2.53
N SER A 98 8.09 16.33 -3.14
CA SER A 98 9.41 16.38 -2.51
C SER A 98 9.40 17.23 -1.25
N ARG A 99 8.79 18.42 -1.29
CA ARG A 99 8.69 19.32 -0.12
C ARG A 99 7.91 18.68 1.03
N GLU A 100 6.76 18.07 0.74
CA GLU A 100 5.96 17.36 1.75
C GLU A 100 6.75 16.21 2.38
N CYS A 101 7.45 15.43 1.56
CA CYS A 101 8.29 14.32 2.01
C CYS A 101 9.46 14.78 2.88
N GLN A 102 10.12 15.88 2.51
CA GLN A 102 11.22 16.46 3.31
C GLN A 102 10.70 16.95 4.67
N LYS A 103 9.52 17.58 4.71
CA LYS A 103 8.88 18.02 5.95
C LYS A 103 8.57 16.83 6.86
N ALA A 104 7.92 15.80 6.33
CA ALA A 104 7.62 14.57 7.07
C ALA A 104 8.89 13.91 7.62
N SER A 105 9.94 13.81 6.79
CA SER A 105 11.23 13.20 7.20
C SER A 105 11.88 13.97 8.35
N ARG A 106 11.93 15.31 8.30
CA ARG A 106 12.47 16.12 9.41
C ARG A 106 11.70 15.93 10.71
N VAL A 107 10.37 15.85 10.63
CA VAL A 107 9.51 15.63 11.80
C VAL A 107 9.76 14.25 12.41
N LEU A 108 9.89 13.22 11.58
CA LEU A 108 10.21 11.85 12.01
C LEU A 108 11.61 11.75 12.63
N ASP A 109 12.60 12.39 12.03
CA ASP A 109 13.97 12.43 12.56
C ASP A 109 14.04 13.07 13.94
N GLU A 110 13.32 14.19 14.13
CA GLU A 110 13.24 14.85 15.43
C GLU A 110 12.46 14.00 16.44
N ALA A 111 11.40 13.30 16.03
CA ALA A 111 10.67 12.39 16.91
C ALA A 111 11.56 11.24 17.41
N TRP A 112 12.37 10.66 16.51
CA TRP A 112 13.36 9.65 16.89
C TRP A 112 14.42 10.19 17.83
N LYS A 113 14.95 11.40 17.58
CA LYS A 113 15.94 12.02 18.46
C LYS A 113 15.40 12.23 19.88
N ILE A 114 14.19 12.76 20.00
CA ILE A 114 13.51 12.97 21.30
C ILE A 114 13.28 11.63 22.01
N TYR A 115 12.85 10.60 21.27
CA TYR A 115 12.67 9.25 21.81
C TYR A 115 13.99 8.66 22.33
N ASP A 116 15.07 8.82 21.58
CA ASP A 116 16.41 8.32 21.91
C ASP A 116 17.01 9.02 23.15
N GLU A 117 16.60 10.27 23.42
CA GLU A 117 16.94 11.02 24.64
C GLU A 117 16.14 10.57 25.88
N GLY A 118 15.19 9.64 25.71
CA GLY A 118 14.34 9.09 26.78
C GLY A 118 13.03 9.86 27.00
N HIS A 119 12.67 10.77 26.10
CA HIS A 119 11.45 11.57 26.20
C HIS A 119 10.30 10.94 25.39
N GLY A 120 9.65 9.93 25.97
CA GLY A 120 8.56 9.17 25.33
C GLY A 120 7.36 10.00 24.87
N ASP A 121 6.64 10.66 25.79
CA ASP A 121 5.38 11.36 25.45
C ASP A 121 5.56 12.47 24.40
N PRO A 122 6.61 13.32 24.47
CA PRO A 122 6.86 14.32 23.43
C PRO A 122 7.16 13.69 22.06
N ALA A 123 7.89 12.57 22.02
CA ALA A 123 8.16 11.85 20.77
C ALA A 123 6.87 11.26 20.17
N VAL A 124 6.02 10.63 20.99
CA VAL A 124 4.72 10.09 20.55
C VAL A 124 3.85 11.19 19.94
N ALA A 125 3.79 12.37 20.56
CA ALA A 125 3.05 13.51 20.03
C ALA A 125 3.61 13.99 18.67
N LEU A 126 4.92 13.91 18.47
CA LEU A 126 5.57 14.32 17.24
C LEU A 126 5.38 13.31 16.10
N PHE A 127 5.50 12.01 16.38
CA PHE A 127 5.13 10.95 15.42
C PHE A 127 3.68 11.10 14.96
N GLY A 128 2.77 11.42 15.89
CA GLY A 128 1.35 11.65 15.62
C GLY A 128 1.03 12.75 14.59
N LYS A 129 1.99 13.62 14.25
CA LYS A 129 1.83 14.64 13.19
C LYS A 129 2.01 14.08 11.78
N THR A 130 2.49 12.85 11.64
CA THR A 130 2.88 12.24 10.34
C THR A 130 2.16 10.92 10.04
N CYS A 131 1.07 10.59 10.75
CA CYS A 131 0.32 9.33 10.57
C CYS A 131 -0.28 9.17 9.16
N ALA A 132 -0.59 10.27 8.48
CA ALA A 132 -1.08 10.26 7.10
C ALA A 132 0.05 10.22 6.04
N TYR A 133 1.32 10.09 6.44
CA TYR A 133 2.43 9.97 5.50
C TYR A 133 2.53 8.54 4.96
N ARG A 134 2.67 8.40 3.63
CA ARG A 134 2.85 7.11 2.92
C ARG A 134 1.77 6.05 3.22
N THR A 135 0.50 6.40 3.05
CA THR A 135 -0.64 5.51 3.36
C THR A 135 -1.10 4.63 2.18
N ALA A 136 -0.40 4.62 1.04
CA ALA A 136 -0.85 3.92 -0.17
C ALA A 136 -1.08 2.40 0.03
N HIS A 137 -0.29 1.74 0.88
CA HIS A 137 -0.50 0.34 1.25
C HIS A 137 -1.76 0.15 2.10
N ILE A 138 -2.07 1.10 2.98
CA ILE A 138 -3.28 1.12 3.82
C ILE A 138 -4.52 1.32 2.95
N THR A 139 -4.47 2.24 1.98
CA THR A 139 -5.56 2.49 1.02
C THR A 139 -5.91 1.23 0.22
N ARG A 140 -4.90 0.51 -0.30
CA ARG A 140 -5.10 -0.77 -0.99
C ARG A 140 -5.75 -1.81 -0.08
N TYR A 141 -5.27 -1.93 1.15
CA TYR A 141 -5.83 -2.84 2.13
C TYR A 141 -7.30 -2.49 2.45
N LEU A 142 -7.62 -1.21 2.66
CA LEU A 142 -8.97 -0.72 2.91
C LEU A 142 -9.93 -1.07 1.76
N HIS A 143 -9.51 -0.87 0.50
CA HIS A 143 -10.30 -1.22 -0.68
C HIS A 143 -10.77 -2.68 -0.65
N PHE A 144 -9.85 -3.63 -0.46
CA PHE A 144 -10.21 -5.05 -0.43
C PHE A 144 -10.94 -5.45 0.85
N TYR A 145 -10.67 -4.79 1.97
CA TYR A 145 -11.39 -5.03 3.21
C TYR A 145 -12.88 -4.64 3.10
N LEU A 146 -13.16 -3.46 2.54
CA LEU A 146 -14.52 -2.98 2.27
C LEU A 146 -15.28 -3.91 1.30
N HIS A 147 -14.62 -4.34 0.22
CA HIS A 147 -15.18 -5.33 -0.71
C HIS A 147 -15.54 -6.65 0.00
N LYS A 148 -14.65 -7.17 0.85
CA LYS A 148 -14.89 -8.37 1.66
C LYS A 148 -16.07 -8.20 2.62
N LYS A 149 -16.33 -6.97 3.09
CA LYS A 149 -17.50 -6.61 3.92
C LYS A 149 -18.78 -6.37 3.11
N GLY A 150 -18.76 -6.63 1.80
CA GLY A 150 -19.91 -6.50 0.91
C GLY A 150 -20.24 -5.06 0.52
N GLN A 151 -19.33 -4.11 0.76
CA GLN A 151 -19.50 -2.72 0.36
C GLN A 151 -19.16 -2.52 -1.10
N GLN A 152 -19.84 -1.59 -1.77
CA GLN A 152 -19.50 -1.22 -3.13
C GLN A 152 -18.24 -0.35 -3.12
N VAL A 153 -17.22 -0.79 -3.86
CA VAL A 153 -15.95 -0.08 -4.02
C VAL A 153 -15.69 0.23 -5.49
N MET A 154 -15.02 1.35 -5.76
CA MET A 154 -14.64 1.77 -7.11
C MET A 154 -13.35 2.57 -7.03
N VAL A 155 -12.42 2.33 -7.95
CA VAL A 155 -11.29 3.24 -8.19
C VAL A 155 -11.69 4.19 -9.32
N ALA A 156 -11.68 5.50 -9.08
CA ALA A 156 -11.92 6.48 -10.14
C ALA A 156 -10.82 6.38 -11.21
N PRO A 157 -11.06 6.75 -12.48
CA PRO A 157 -9.98 6.79 -13.47
C PRO A 157 -8.82 7.71 -13.02
N TYR A 158 -9.14 8.85 -12.41
CA TYR A 158 -8.16 9.79 -11.85
C TYR A 158 -8.55 10.29 -10.46
N ASN A 159 -9.67 11.02 -10.33
CA ASN A 159 -10.04 11.68 -9.08
C ASN A 159 -11.40 11.23 -8.53
N ALA A 160 -11.43 10.84 -7.25
CA ALA A 160 -12.62 10.35 -6.57
C ALA A 160 -13.71 11.42 -6.44
N ALA A 161 -13.35 12.66 -6.12
CA ALA A 161 -14.32 13.74 -5.97
C ALA A 161 -15.05 14.02 -7.29
N ALA A 162 -14.33 14.10 -8.41
CA ALA A 162 -14.93 14.23 -9.74
C ALA A 162 -15.84 13.05 -10.10
N GLN A 163 -15.37 11.83 -9.84
CA GLN A 163 -16.14 10.62 -10.11
C GLN A 163 -17.44 10.57 -9.30
N MET A 164 -17.40 10.96 -8.03
CA MET A 164 -18.59 11.01 -7.17
C MET A 164 -19.61 12.04 -7.62
N VAL A 165 -19.17 13.22 -8.10
CA VAL A 165 -20.08 14.23 -8.68
C VAL A 165 -20.83 13.66 -9.88
N VAL A 166 -20.16 12.90 -10.75
CA VAL A 166 -20.81 12.24 -11.89
C VAL A 166 -21.80 11.17 -11.43
N LEU A 167 -21.48 10.40 -10.38
CA LEU A 167 -22.41 9.42 -9.81
C LEU A 167 -23.66 10.10 -9.21
N GLU A 168 -23.51 11.27 -8.60
CA GLU A 168 -24.60 12.06 -8.02
C GLU A 168 -25.52 12.64 -9.11
N GLN A 169 -24.94 13.22 -10.17
CA GLN A 169 -25.67 13.73 -11.32
C GLN A 169 -26.50 12.65 -12.03
N ASN A 170 -26.03 11.39 -12.01
CA ASN A 170 -26.73 10.24 -12.57
C ASN A 170 -27.60 9.49 -11.54
N GLN A 171 -27.84 10.08 -10.37
CA GLN A 171 -28.72 9.54 -9.31
C GLN A 171 -28.29 8.17 -8.75
N HIS A 172 -27.01 7.81 -8.85
CA HIS A 172 -26.46 6.60 -8.23
C HIS A 172 -26.11 6.79 -6.76
N VAL A 173 -25.84 8.02 -6.35
CA VAL A 173 -25.67 8.44 -4.96
C VAL A 173 -26.54 9.67 -4.70
N ASN A 174 -27.01 9.82 -3.46
CA ASN A 174 -27.89 10.89 -3.04
C ASN A 174 -27.15 12.04 -2.33
N ALA A 175 -25.98 11.75 -1.75
CA ALA A 175 -25.15 12.72 -1.07
C ALA A 175 -23.68 12.30 -1.11
N LEU A 176 -22.78 13.28 -1.01
CA LEU A 176 -21.33 13.05 -1.07
C LEU A 176 -20.69 13.36 0.29
N HIS A 177 -19.92 12.42 0.82
CA HIS A 177 -19.04 12.60 1.97
C HIS A 177 -17.59 12.67 1.51
N GLY A 178 -16.92 13.77 1.80
CA GLY A 178 -15.52 13.93 1.40
C GLY A 178 -14.95 15.32 1.64
N SER A 179 -13.84 15.60 0.96
CA SER A 179 -13.08 16.84 1.11
C SER A 179 -13.68 18.01 0.32
N ALA A 180 -13.08 19.20 0.51
CA ALA A 180 -13.35 20.40 -0.29
C ALA A 180 -13.25 20.18 -1.81
N SER A 181 -12.52 19.14 -2.24
CA SER A 181 -12.38 18.79 -3.66
C SER A 181 -13.72 18.53 -4.33
N THR A 182 -14.73 18.05 -3.62
CA THR A 182 -16.08 17.85 -4.18
C THR A 182 -16.73 19.18 -4.58
N LEU A 183 -16.52 20.25 -3.79
CA LEU A 183 -16.98 21.60 -4.10
C LEU A 183 -16.23 22.21 -5.30
N VAL A 184 -14.96 21.85 -5.48
CA VAL A 184 -14.16 22.23 -6.66
C VAL A 184 -14.81 21.68 -7.94
N PHE A 185 -15.31 20.44 -7.91
CA PHE A 185 -16.05 19.83 -9.02
C PHE A 185 -17.54 20.22 -9.08
N GLY A 186 -17.99 21.10 -8.18
CA GLY A 186 -19.27 21.78 -8.31
C GLY A 186 -20.46 21.14 -7.60
N VAL A 187 -20.25 20.19 -6.67
CA VAL A 187 -21.36 19.67 -5.85
C VAL A 187 -22.06 20.78 -5.07
N GLU A 188 -23.38 20.68 -4.87
CA GLU A 188 -24.15 21.66 -4.10
C GLU A 188 -23.89 21.55 -2.59
N ARG A 189 -23.84 20.31 -2.07
CA ARG A 189 -23.61 20.03 -0.64
C ARG A 189 -22.59 18.92 -0.45
N VAL A 190 -21.75 19.07 0.55
CA VAL A 190 -20.77 18.05 0.96
C VAL A 190 -20.94 17.72 2.43
N ILE A 191 -21.10 16.45 2.75
CA ILE A 191 -21.05 15.94 4.12
C ILE A 191 -19.60 15.98 4.57
N THR A 192 -19.34 16.63 5.71
CA THR A 192 -18.00 16.74 6.29
C THR A 192 -17.80 15.79 7.46
N LYS A 193 -18.89 15.37 8.13
CA LYS A 193 -18.86 14.40 9.22
C LYS A 193 -20.22 13.70 9.38
N LEU A 194 -20.18 12.37 9.56
CA LEU A 194 -21.29 11.57 10.05
C LEU A 194 -21.10 11.41 11.57
N ASP A 195 -21.94 12.07 12.37
CA ASP A 195 -21.85 12.04 13.83
C ASP A 195 -22.81 10.99 14.39
N TRP A 196 -22.26 9.80 14.64
CA TRP A 196 -23.00 8.66 15.16
C TRP A 196 -23.50 8.89 16.60
N THR A 197 -22.73 9.64 17.42
CA THR A 197 -23.05 9.90 18.82
C THR A 197 -24.27 10.80 18.96
N ASP A 198 -24.27 11.94 18.25
CA ASP A 198 -25.37 12.90 18.30
C ASP A 198 -26.49 12.57 17.30
N ARG A 199 -26.33 11.50 16.50
CA ARG A 199 -27.19 11.14 15.37
C ARG A 199 -27.42 12.30 14.41
N LYS A 200 -26.35 13.00 14.03
CA LYS A 200 -26.39 14.16 13.11
C LYS A 200 -25.52 13.93 11.89
N VAL A 201 -25.93 14.53 10.77
CA VAL A 201 -25.09 14.70 9.59
C VAL A 201 -24.65 16.15 9.51
N LEU A 202 -23.34 16.38 9.52
CA LEU A 202 -22.74 17.69 9.37
C LEU A 202 -22.36 17.88 7.91
N PHE A 203 -22.82 18.97 7.31
CA PHE A 203 -22.56 19.26 5.90
C PHE A 203 -22.32 20.75 5.67
N VAL A 204 -21.75 21.06 4.52
CA VAL A 204 -21.52 22.43 4.07
C VAL A 204 -22.27 22.63 2.75
N ASP A 205 -22.93 23.77 2.63
CA ASP A 205 -23.70 24.18 1.46
C ASP A 205 -22.92 25.24 0.65
N ARG A 206 -22.75 24.97 -0.64
CA ARG A 206 -21.94 25.82 -1.54
C ARG A 206 -22.51 27.22 -1.66
N GLU A 207 -23.83 27.38 -1.81
CA GLU A 207 -24.47 28.69 -1.94
C GLU A 207 -24.31 29.51 -0.65
N GLN A 208 -24.34 28.85 0.50
CA GLN A 208 -24.07 29.51 1.78
C GLN A 208 -22.63 30.03 1.87
N ILE A 209 -21.64 29.26 1.41
CA ILE A 209 -20.24 29.72 1.34
C ILE A 209 -20.14 30.93 0.41
N LEU A 210 -20.67 30.83 -0.80
CA LEU A 210 -20.64 31.89 -1.81
C LEU A 210 -21.25 33.19 -1.27
N GLY A 211 -22.45 33.10 -0.68
CA GLY A 211 -23.15 34.24 -0.09
C GLY A 211 -22.41 34.89 1.07
N LYS A 212 -21.90 34.09 2.03
CA LYS A 212 -21.17 34.64 3.20
C LYS A 212 -19.80 35.20 2.83
N LEU A 213 -19.13 34.64 1.83
CA LEU A 213 -17.82 35.14 1.38
C LEU A 213 -17.92 36.23 0.30
N GLY A 214 -19.08 36.43 -0.31
CA GLY A 214 -19.26 37.34 -1.44
C GLY A 214 -18.49 36.90 -2.69
N LEU A 215 -18.38 35.59 -2.92
CA LEU A 215 -17.63 35.02 -4.04
C LEU A 215 -18.58 34.47 -5.12
N SER A 216 -18.12 34.46 -6.37
CA SER A 216 -18.70 33.66 -7.44
C SER A 216 -18.15 32.23 -7.43
N GLN A 217 -18.84 31.31 -8.12
CA GLN A 217 -18.40 29.91 -8.22
C GLN A 217 -16.95 29.77 -8.74
N PRO A 218 -16.53 30.48 -9.81
CA PRO A 218 -15.13 30.42 -10.27
C PRO A 218 -14.13 30.91 -9.21
N GLN A 219 -14.48 31.96 -8.45
CA GLN A 219 -13.61 32.49 -7.39
C GLN A 219 -13.52 31.55 -6.19
N LEU A 220 -14.59 30.82 -5.86
CA LEU A 220 -14.56 29.76 -4.85
C LEU A 220 -13.65 28.62 -5.30
N VAL A 221 -13.74 28.19 -6.57
CA VAL A 221 -12.83 27.19 -7.15
C VAL A 221 -11.37 27.66 -7.02
N ASP A 222 -11.07 28.91 -7.38
CA ASP A 222 -9.73 29.47 -7.26
C ASP A 222 -9.24 29.45 -5.80
N LEU A 223 -10.08 29.84 -4.85
CA LEU A 223 -9.77 29.78 -3.41
C LEU A 223 -9.40 28.36 -2.95
N LEU A 224 -10.24 27.39 -3.30
CA LEU A 224 -10.05 26.00 -2.88
C LEU A 224 -8.80 25.39 -3.51
N LEU A 225 -8.54 25.64 -4.80
CA LEU A 225 -7.32 25.17 -5.48
C LEU A 225 -6.05 25.76 -4.86
N LEU A 226 -6.03 27.08 -4.62
CA LEU A 226 -4.88 27.72 -3.98
C LEU A 226 -4.62 27.20 -2.57
N SER A 227 -5.68 26.88 -1.82
CA SER A 227 -5.56 26.33 -0.47
C SER A 227 -5.09 24.87 -0.40
N GLY A 228 -5.02 24.20 -1.55
CA GLY A 228 -4.72 22.77 -1.67
C GLY A 228 -5.99 21.95 -1.87
N ALA A 229 -5.99 21.08 -2.88
CA ALA A 229 -7.06 20.15 -3.20
C ALA A 229 -6.49 18.77 -3.59
N SER A 230 -7.34 17.77 -3.77
CA SER A 230 -6.88 16.43 -4.20
C SER A 230 -6.15 16.42 -5.56
N ILE A 231 -6.33 17.46 -6.38
CA ILE A 231 -5.74 17.55 -7.73
C ILE A 231 -4.48 18.42 -7.81
N ILE A 232 -4.25 19.31 -6.84
CA ILE A 232 -3.12 20.25 -6.83
C ILE A 232 -2.72 20.55 -5.39
N ALA A 233 -1.41 20.61 -5.13
CA ALA A 233 -0.88 21.05 -3.85
C ALA A 233 -1.21 22.53 -3.59
N GLU A 234 -1.24 22.92 -2.33
CA GLU A 234 -1.41 24.31 -1.93
C GLU A 234 -0.33 25.22 -2.50
N MET A 235 -0.67 26.51 -2.58
CA MET A 235 0.26 27.56 -2.98
C MET A 235 1.46 27.60 -2.00
N PRO A 236 2.70 27.48 -2.48
CA PRO A 236 3.92 27.40 -1.67
C PRO A 236 4.03 28.37 -0.49
N GLU A 237 3.59 29.61 -0.69
CA GLU A 237 3.67 30.71 0.26
C GLU A 237 2.69 30.55 1.44
N LEU A 238 1.74 29.63 1.34
CA LEU A 238 0.80 29.29 2.40
C LEU A 238 1.41 28.35 3.45
N ASP A 239 2.54 27.70 3.14
CA ASP A 239 3.25 26.78 4.06
C ASP A 239 4.15 27.54 5.06
N ALA A 240 3.70 28.72 5.52
CA ALA A 240 4.30 29.38 6.66
C ALA A 240 3.75 28.77 7.96
N GLU A 241 4.59 28.58 8.98
CA GLU A 241 4.24 28.05 10.32
C GLU A 241 3.33 29.00 11.15
N ASN A 242 2.50 29.81 10.48
CA ASN A 242 1.57 30.71 11.12
C ASN A 242 0.33 29.95 11.58
N ALA A 243 -0.25 30.35 12.72
CA ALA A 243 -1.49 29.78 13.26
C ALA A 243 -2.76 30.04 12.40
N ILE A 244 -2.62 30.65 11.22
CA ILE A 244 -3.75 30.97 10.34
C ILE A 244 -3.99 29.78 9.39
N PRO A 245 -5.22 29.22 9.32
CA PRO A 245 -5.54 28.15 8.37
C PRO A 245 -5.16 28.49 6.92
N LYS A 246 -4.61 27.53 6.17
CA LYS A 246 -4.13 27.73 4.79
C LYS A 246 -5.18 28.35 3.87
N ILE A 247 -6.43 27.89 3.95
CA ILE A 247 -7.55 28.43 3.20
C ILE A 247 -7.87 29.90 3.55
N GLN A 248 -7.71 30.29 4.81
CA GLN A 248 -7.87 31.69 5.21
C GLN A 248 -6.71 32.54 4.67
N SER A 249 -5.48 32.03 4.69
CA SER A 249 -4.32 32.66 4.08
C SER A 249 -4.48 32.82 2.56
N ALA A 250 -4.98 31.80 1.86
CA ALA A 250 -5.30 31.84 0.43
C ALA A 250 -6.34 32.92 0.10
N LYS A 251 -7.41 33.01 0.91
CA LYS A 251 -8.42 34.07 0.79
C LYS A 251 -7.82 35.48 0.92
N ASN A 252 -6.92 35.67 1.89
CA ASN A 252 -6.25 36.96 2.10
C ASN A 252 -5.32 37.36 0.94
N ILE A 253 -4.72 36.38 0.25
CA ILE A 253 -3.94 36.61 -0.97
C ILE A 253 -4.89 37.00 -2.10
N LEU A 254 -5.92 36.18 -2.36
CA LEU A 254 -6.91 36.41 -3.41
C LEU A 254 -7.57 37.78 -3.33
N SER A 255 -7.92 38.25 -2.13
CA SER A 255 -8.56 39.56 -1.96
C SER A 255 -7.69 40.73 -2.45
N ARG A 256 -6.37 40.57 -2.51
CA ARG A 256 -5.43 41.59 -3.04
C ARG A 256 -5.41 41.63 -4.56
N PHE A 257 -5.88 40.57 -5.21
CA PHE A 257 -5.87 40.38 -6.65
C PHE A 257 -7.30 40.25 -7.21
N GLY A 258 -8.29 40.91 -6.58
CA GLY A 258 -9.67 40.91 -7.07
C GLY A 258 -10.35 39.55 -7.05
N PHE A 259 -9.88 38.63 -6.20
CA PHE A 259 -10.29 37.22 -6.16
C PHE A 259 -10.04 36.43 -7.44
N ASP A 260 -9.09 36.87 -8.27
CA ASP A 260 -8.64 36.15 -9.46
C ASP A 260 -7.41 35.28 -9.10
N GLY A 261 -7.57 33.96 -9.15
CA GLY A 261 -6.51 33.02 -8.83
C GLY A 261 -5.35 33.05 -9.83
N HIS A 262 -5.62 33.35 -11.10
CA HIS A 262 -4.57 33.51 -12.10
C HIS A 262 -3.72 34.75 -11.80
N ALA A 263 -4.35 35.87 -11.49
CA ALA A 263 -3.65 37.10 -11.12
C ALA A 263 -2.83 36.91 -9.83
N ALA A 264 -3.37 36.19 -8.85
CA ALA A 264 -2.65 35.84 -7.62
C ALA A 264 -1.41 34.98 -7.91
N CYS A 265 -1.56 33.90 -8.68
CA CYS A 265 -0.44 33.01 -9.06
C CYS A 265 0.59 33.70 -9.96
N ALA A 266 0.19 34.62 -10.82
CA ALA A 266 1.12 35.39 -11.65
C ALA A 266 2.03 36.31 -10.85
N ASN A 267 1.65 36.61 -9.60
CA ASN A 267 2.43 37.37 -8.63
C ASN A 267 2.94 36.49 -7.49
N ALA A 268 2.91 35.15 -7.65
CA ALA A 268 3.52 34.21 -6.72
C ALA A 268 5.05 34.34 -6.76
N LYS A 269 5.70 33.93 -5.67
CA LYS A 269 7.15 33.77 -5.58
C LYS A 269 7.62 32.54 -6.37
N ASP A 270 6.80 31.49 -6.42
CA ASP A 270 7.07 30.30 -7.22
C ASP A 270 6.51 30.48 -8.63
N GLU A 271 7.38 30.83 -9.58
CA GLU A 271 7.01 31.11 -10.98
C GLU A 271 6.36 29.89 -11.67
N ASP A 272 6.67 28.67 -11.22
CA ASP A 272 6.11 27.44 -11.81
C ASP A 272 4.71 27.11 -11.27
N TYR A 273 4.31 27.71 -10.13
CA TYR A 273 3.01 27.44 -9.53
C TYR A 273 1.87 27.98 -10.39
N LEU A 274 2.09 29.05 -11.16
CA LEU A 274 1.10 29.56 -12.12
C LEU A 274 0.74 28.51 -13.18
N ASP A 275 1.73 27.78 -13.71
CA ASP A 275 1.47 26.70 -14.67
C ASP A 275 0.70 25.56 -14.02
N THR A 276 1.12 25.15 -12.82
CA THR A 276 0.44 24.12 -12.01
C THR A 276 -1.04 24.50 -11.79
N PHE A 277 -1.31 25.75 -11.39
CA PHE A 277 -2.66 26.26 -11.17
C PHE A 277 -3.50 26.26 -12.46
N ARG A 278 -2.93 26.73 -13.58
CA ARG A 278 -3.61 26.71 -14.90
C ARG A 278 -3.98 25.29 -15.31
N ARG A 279 -3.05 24.33 -15.19
CA ARG A 279 -3.32 22.91 -15.48
C ARG A 279 -4.37 22.33 -14.54
N GLY A 280 -4.32 22.69 -13.25
CA GLY A 280 -5.34 22.32 -12.27
C GLY A 280 -6.73 22.79 -12.70
N LYS A 281 -6.88 24.06 -13.14
CA LYS A 281 -8.15 24.59 -13.65
C LYS A 281 -8.67 23.83 -14.87
N VAL A 282 -7.79 23.47 -15.80
CA VAL A 282 -8.14 22.63 -16.95
C VAL A 282 -8.59 21.24 -16.48
N ALA A 283 -7.84 20.61 -15.57
CA ALA A 283 -8.18 19.30 -15.03
C ALA A 283 -9.53 19.28 -14.30
N VAL A 284 -9.92 20.35 -13.59
CA VAL A 284 -11.26 20.46 -12.98
C VAL A 284 -12.36 20.38 -14.03
N ARG A 285 -12.20 21.11 -15.14
CA ARG A 285 -13.20 21.22 -16.21
C ARG A 285 -13.25 19.96 -17.07
N ASN A 286 -12.08 19.35 -17.32
CA ASN A 286 -11.91 18.31 -18.32
C ASN A 286 -11.68 16.90 -17.77
N MET A 287 -11.83 16.70 -16.45
CA MET A 287 -11.52 15.43 -15.78
C MET A 287 -12.06 14.20 -16.52
N VAL A 288 -11.28 13.12 -16.53
CA VAL A 288 -11.71 11.83 -17.05
C VAL A 288 -12.42 11.03 -15.97
N VAL A 289 -13.61 10.54 -16.28
CA VAL A 289 -14.56 9.90 -15.36
C VAL A 289 -15.19 8.68 -16.02
N ALA A 290 -15.61 7.70 -15.22
CA ALA A 290 -16.38 6.56 -15.68
C ALA A 290 -17.88 6.85 -15.52
N GLN A 291 -18.65 6.70 -16.59
CA GLN A 291 -20.09 6.73 -16.56
C GLN A 291 -20.66 5.44 -15.95
N PRO A 292 -21.92 5.45 -15.48
CA PRO A 292 -22.54 4.27 -14.89
C PRO A 292 -22.70 3.08 -15.84
N ASN A 293 -22.76 3.34 -17.15
CA ASN A 293 -22.77 2.30 -18.19
C ASN A 293 -21.39 1.66 -18.42
N GLY A 294 -20.34 2.14 -17.73
CA GLY A 294 -18.95 1.69 -17.86
C GLY A 294 -18.11 2.45 -18.90
N GLU A 295 -18.69 3.42 -19.61
CA GLU A 295 -17.97 4.24 -20.59
C GLU A 295 -17.03 5.21 -19.88
N ILE A 296 -15.80 5.32 -20.36
CA ILE A 296 -14.82 6.28 -19.83
C ILE A 296 -14.82 7.51 -20.72
N ILE A 297 -15.30 8.62 -20.16
CA ILE A 297 -15.44 9.88 -20.89
C ILE A 297 -14.53 10.95 -20.30
N GLN A 298 -14.24 11.96 -21.11
CA GLN A 298 -13.60 13.19 -20.68
C GLN A 298 -14.68 14.27 -20.57
N LEU A 299 -14.78 14.92 -19.41
CA LEU A 299 -15.71 16.02 -19.23
C LEU A 299 -15.35 17.17 -20.19
N ASP A 300 -16.37 17.84 -20.74
CA ASP A 300 -16.24 18.99 -21.63
C ASP A 300 -15.17 18.83 -22.75
N HIS A 301 -15.14 17.63 -23.35
CA HIS A 301 -14.13 17.24 -24.35
C HIS A 301 -14.03 18.22 -25.54
N GLU A 302 -15.17 18.77 -25.99
CA GLU A 302 -15.21 19.71 -27.12
C GLU A 302 -14.40 20.99 -26.89
N ASN A 303 -14.24 21.39 -25.61
CA ASN A 303 -13.50 22.58 -25.21
C ASN A 303 -12.12 22.25 -24.60
N ALA A 304 -11.70 20.98 -24.61
CA ALA A 304 -10.42 20.56 -24.07
C ALA A 304 -9.26 21.10 -24.94
N PRO A 305 -8.16 21.58 -24.33
CA PRO A 305 -6.98 22.01 -25.09
C PRO A 305 -6.31 20.81 -25.79
N SER A 306 -5.61 21.08 -26.90
CA SER A 306 -4.93 20.02 -27.67
C SER A 306 -3.85 19.28 -26.88
N ASN A 307 -3.29 19.91 -25.84
CA ASN A 307 -2.29 19.35 -24.94
C ASN A 307 -2.87 18.96 -23.57
N ASP A 308 -4.16 18.65 -23.45
CA ASP A 308 -4.78 18.30 -22.15
C ASP A 308 -4.14 17.07 -21.45
N HIS A 309 -3.42 16.22 -22.20
CA HIS A 309 -2.61 15.15 -21.61
C HIS A 309 -1.51 15.66 -20.67
N ASP A 310 -1.08 16.92 -20.79
CA ASP A 310 -0.16 17.59 -19.85
C ASP A 310 -0.85 17.98 -18.53
N CYS A 311 -2.18 18.07 -18.52
CA CYS A 311 -3.00 18.46 -17.36
C CYS A 311 -3.56 17.22 -16.65
N ILE A 312 -4.25 16.34 -17.39
CA ILE A 312 -4.88 15.13 -16.84
C ILE A 312 -3.91 13.95 -16.81
N GLY A 313 -3.17 13.73 -17.89
CA GLY A 313 -2.21 12.62 -18.00
C GLY A 313 -2.35 11.84 -19.30
N GLN A 314 -1.37 10.98 -19.57
CA GLN A 314 -1.39 10.11 -20.76
C GLN A 314 -2.54 9.10 -20.68
N ARG A 315 -3.34 9.00 -21.74
CA ARG A 315 -4.50 8.10 -21.80
C ARG A 315 -4.06 6.64 -21.96
N LEU A 316 -4.52 5.79 -21.05
CA LEU A 316 -4.41 4.33 -21.15
C LEU A 316 -5.60 3.76 -21.94
N PRO A 317 -5.49 2.54 -22.50
CA PRO A 317 -6.64 1.87 -23.10
C PRO A 317 -7.80 1.71 -22.11
N GLU A 318 -9.03 1.90 -22.57
CA GLU A 318 -10.23 1.82 -21.73
C GLU A 318 -10.38 0.47 -21.03
N GLU A 319 -9.99 -0.62 -21.70
CA GLU A 319 -9.96 -1.96 -21.10
C GLU A 319 -9.05 -2.01 -19.85
N LEU A 320 -7.88 -1.37 -19.90
CA LEU A 320 -6.95 -1.32 -18.76
C LEU A 320 -7.48 -0.41 -17.64
N LEU A 321 -8.09 0.72 -17.99
CA LEU A 321 -8.74 1.61 -17.03
C LEU A 321 -9.93 0.93 -16.34
N ALA A 322 -10.69 0.08 -17.04
CA ALA A 322 -11.76 -0.72 -16.44
C ALA A 322 -11.19 -1.73 -15.42
N TYR A 323 -10.10 -2.43 -15.74
CA TYR A 323 -9.45 -3.33 -14.78
C TYR A 323 -8.89 -2.60 -13.55
N HIS A 324 -8.36 -1.39 -13.75
CA HIS A 324 -7.92 -0.51 -12.68
C HIS A 324 -9.09 -0.05 -11.80
N GLN A 325 -10.22 0.34 -12.41
CA GLN A 325 -11.44 0.75 -11.72
C GLN A 325 -11.98 -0.35 -10.78
N PHE A 326 -11.83 -1.62 -11.15
CA PHE A 326 -12.25 -2.76 -10.34
C PHE A 326 -11.19 -3.27 -9.35
N GLY A 327 -10.02 -2.60 -9.27
CA GLY A 327 -8.95 -2.95 -8.34
C GLY A 327 -8.16 -4.21 -8.71
N LEU A 328 -8.21 -4.67 -9.97
CA LEU A 328 -7.37 -5.79 -10.43
C LEU A 328 -5.89 -5.39 -10.50
N ILE A 329 -5.61 -4.14 -10.87
CA ILE A 329 -4.27 -3.56 -10.97
C ILE A 329 -4.23 -2.22 -10.26
N GLY A 330 -3.21 -1.99 -9.44
CA GLY A 330 -3.07 -0.75 -8.66
C GLY A 330 -2.55 0.43 -9.48
N SER A 331 -2.88 1.65 -9.03
CA SER A 331 -2.47 2.90 -9.70
C SER A 331 -0.96 3.08 -9.82
N ARG A 332 -0.15 2.52 -8.89
CA ARG A 332 1.29 2.80 -8.81
C ARG A 332 2.03 2.49 -10.10
N ILE A 333 1.89 1.27 -10.63
CA ILE A 333 2.60 0.88 -11.85
C ILE A 333 2.06 1.58 -13.10
N LEU A 334 0.75 1.89 -13.10
CA LEU A 334 0.12 2.64 -14.17
C LEU A 334 0.62 4.10 -14.20
N ASN A 335 0.75 4.72 -13.02
CA ASN A 335 1.34 6.06 -12.86
C ASN A 335 2.77 6.10 -13.37
N TRP A 336 3.61 5.12 -13.05
CA TRP A 336 4.97 5.06 -13.60
C TRP A 336 4.98 5.11 -15.13
N ARG A 337 4.02 4.43 -15.77
CA ARG A 337 3.92 4.40 -17.22
C ARG A 337 3.38 5.71 -17.80
N THR A 338 2.33 6.29 -17.21
CA THR A 338 1.68 7.52 -17.72
C THR A 338 2.48 8.78 -17.41
N ARG A 339 3.23 8.80 -16.30
CA ARG A 339 4.16 9.87 -15.91
C ARG A 339 5.53 9.78 -16.57
N GLN A 340 5.90 8.59 -17.04
CA GLN A 340 7.24 8.27 -17.55
C GLN A 340 8.37 8.46 -16.53
N GLU A 341 8.02 8.46 -15.24
CA GLU A 341 8.98 8.52 -14.14
C GLU A 341 8.49 7.66 -12.97
N ILE A 342 9.44 7.07 -12.23
CA ILE A 342 9.24 6.56 -10.88
C ILE A 342 9.87 7.57 -9.94
N PHE A 343 9.06 8.26 -9.16
CA PHE A 343 9.57 9.10 -8.08
C PHE A 343 9.55 8.35 -6.75
N GLU A 344 10.73 7.97 -6.26
CA GLU A 344 10.89 7.37 -4.95
C GLU A 344 10.92 8.43 -3.86
N THR A 345 10.13 8.20 -2.80
CA THR A 345 10.03 9.08 -1.63
C THR A 345 10.78 8.48 -0.43
N PRO A 346 11.22 9.30 0.55
CA PRO A 346 11.87 8.82 1.77
C PRO A 346 10.97 7.83 2.54
N PRO A 347 11.51 6.70 3.02
CA PRO A 347 10.79 5.74 3.87
C PRO A 347 10.56 6.30 5.29
N LEU A 348 9.80 5.56 6.11
CA LEU A 348 9.43 6.00 7.47
C LEU A 348 10.61 6.12 8.45
N ASP A 349 11.74 5.43 8.19
CA ASP A 349 12.97 5.56 8.97
C ASP A 349 13.84 6.77 8.58
N GLY A 350 13.38 7.61 7.63
CA GLY A 350 14.09 8.79 7.12
C GLY A 350 14.93 8.51 5.85
N GLY A 351 15.31 7.26 5.60
CA GLY A 351 15.90 6.84 4.33
C GLY A 351 17.38 7.14 4.13
N ASP A 352 18.11 7.48 5.19
CA ASP A 352 19.55 7.75 5.09
C ASP A 352 20.39 6.51 4.80
N SER A 353 19.86 5.31 5.10
CA SER A 353 20.49 4.02 4.88
C SER A 353 20.98 3.81 3.44
N ALA A 354 22.29 3.58 3.29
CA ALA A 354 22.90 3.23 2.00
C ALA A 354 22.32 1.93 1.42
N ILE A 355 22.00 0.94 2.27
CA ILE A 355 21.40 -0.33 1.84
C ILE A 355 20.03 -0.12 1.22
N TYR A 356 19.21 0.77 1.79
CA TYR A 356 17.90 1.09 1.22
C TYR A 356 18.03 1.85 -0.11
N LYS A 357 18.97 2.80 -0.20
CA LYS A 357 19.28 3.52 -1.45
C LYS A 357 19.76 2.56 -2.55
N GLU A 358 20.64 1.61 -2.22
CA GLU A 358 21.12 0.56 -3.15
C GLU A 358 19.99 -0.38 -3.58
N LEU A 359 19.12 -0.81 -2.66
CA LEU A 359 17.96 -1.65 -2.97
C LEU A 359 17.10 -1.04 -4.08
N LEU A 360 16.75 0.25 -3.95
CA LEU A 360 15.89 0.94 -4.91
C LEU A 360 16.57 1.09 -6.27
N ARG A 361 17.85 1.46 -6.28
CA ARG A 361 18.59 1.77 -7.50
C ARG A 361 19.01 0.54 -8.28
N GLU A 362 19.51 -0.48 -7.58
CA GLU A 362 20.21 -1.58 -8.23
C GLU A 362 19.37 -2.87 -8.17
N LYS A 363 18.85 -3.24 -6.99
CA LYS A 363 18.24 -4.56 -6.78
C LYS A 363 16.77 -4.63 -7.24
N LEU A 364 16.01 -3.52 -7.16
CA LEU A 364 14.62 -3.46 -7.60
C LEU A 364 14.44 -3.00 -9.05
N GLN A 365 15.39 -2.25 -9.60
CA GLN A 365 15.32 -1.71 -10.97
C GLN A 365 15.01 -2.81 -12.02
N PRO A 366 15.76 -3.93 -12.12
CA PRO A 366 15.50 -4.95 -13.14
C PRO A 366 14.10 -5.57 -13.01
N ARG A 367 13.60 -5.70 -11.77
CA ARG A 367 12.30 -6.30 -11.48
C ARG A 367 11.16 -5.38 -11.92
N ARG A 368 11.30 -4.07 -11.66
CA ARG A 368 10.33 -3.05 -12.07
C ARG A 368 10.31 -2.88 -13.58
N ALA A 369 11.48 -2.86 -14.23
CA ALA A 369 11.58 -2.86 -15.68
C ALA A 369 10.84 -4.07 -16.28
N LYS A 370 11.02 -5.25 -15.68
CA LYS A 370 10.38 -6.48 -16.14
C LYS A 370 8.85 -6.46 -15.99
N ALA A 371 8.35 -6.01 -14.83
CA ALA A 371 6.92 -5.83 -14.61
C ALA A 371 6.29 -4.83 -15.63
N LEU A 372 6.95 -3.68 -15.86
CA LEU A 372 6.48 -2.70 -16.83
C LEU A 372 6.49 -3.24 -18.26
N ALA A 373 7.51 -3.98 -18.67
CA ALA A 373 7.56 -4.54 -20.01
C ALA A 373 6.50 -5.65 -20.24
N ILE A 374 6.16 -6.46 -19.23
CA ILE A 374 5.02 -7.39 -19.32
C ILE A 374 3.72 -6.60 -19.50
N LEU A 375 3.50 -5.56 -18.70
CA LEU A 375 2.31 -4.70 -18.82
C LEU A 375 2.22 -4.05 -20.20
N THR A 376 3.30 -3.43 -20.70
CA THR A 376 3.29 -2.66 -21.94
C THR A 376 3.28 -3.52 -23.19
N SER A 377 3.62 -4.81 -23.10
CA SER A 377 3.60 -5.76 -24.23
C SER A 377 2.25 -5.83 -24.96
N SER A 378 1.15 -5.56 -24.24
CA SER A 378 -0.22 -5.58 -24.78
C SER A 378 -0.78 -4.18 -25.05
N LEU A 379 0.03 -3.12 -24.87
CA LEU A 379 -0.37 -1.73 -25.07
C LEU A 379 0.15 -1.18 -26.40
N HIS A 380 -0.28 0.03 -26.76
CA HIS A 380 0.18 0.72 -27.96
C HIS A 380 1.71 0.83 -28.03
N ARG A 381 2.29 0.78 -29.23
CA ARG A 381 3.75 0.80 -29.48
C ARG A 381 4.47 1.99 -28.84
N TYR A 382 3.76 3.08 -28.58
CA TYR A 382 4.24 4.20 -27.78
C TYR A 382 4.79 3.73 -26.42
N TYR A 383 3.99 3.01 -25.63
CA TYR A 383 4.36 2.55 -24.29
C TYR A 383 5.45 1.47 -24.29
N GLN A 384 5.61 0.75 -25.41
CA GLN A 384 6.66 -0.27 -25.58
C GLN A 384 8.03 0.35 -25.89
N LYS A 385 8.06 1.51 -26.56
CA LYS A 385 9.29 2.16 -27.02
C LYS A 385 9.86 3.22 -26.08
N HIS A 386 9.01 3.81 -25.24
CA HIS A 386 9.44 4.84 -24.30
C HIS A 386 9.89 4.18 -23.01
N ASP A 387 11.00 4.66 -22.44
CA ASP A 387 11.43 4.19 -21.13
C ASP A 387 10.66 4.92 -20.00
N VAL A 388 11.02 4.61 -18.76
CA VAL A 388 10.58 5.28 -17.54
C VAL A 388 11.83 5.61 -16.71
N ASP A 389 11.94 6.84 -16.26
CA ASP A 389 13.08 7.30 -15.45
C ASP A 389 12.86 7.04 -13.95
N LEU A 390 13.79 6.34 -13.29
CA LEU A 390 13.88 6.28 -11.84
C LEU A 390 14.51 7.56 -11.30
N ILE A 391 13.80 8.22 -10.39
CA ILE A 391 14.21 9.45 -9.71
C ILE A 391 14.06 9.22 -8.21
N CYS A 392 15.11 9.46 -7.44
CA CYS A 392 15.09 9.24 -5.99
C CYS A 392 15.21 10.56 -5.22
N TRP A 393 14.49 10.69 -4.11
CA TRP A 393 14.53 11.87 -3.23
C TRP A 393 15.95 12.31 -2.80
N PHE A 394 16.89 11.36 -2.67
CA PHE A 394 18.26 11.66 -2.24
C PHE A 394 19.16 12.16 -3.37
N ASN A 395 18.73 12.07 -4.63
CA ASN A 395 19.40 12.67 -5.78
C ASN A 395 18.41 12.87 -6.95
N GLU A 396 17.56 13.89 -6.87
CA GLU A 396 16.52 14.13 -7.89
C GLU A 396 17.07 14.54 -9.25
N ALA A 397 18.30 15.05 -9.31
CA ALA A 397 18.94 15.44 -10.56
C ALA A 397 19.41 14.22 -11.38
N GLU A 398 19.68 13.10 -10.73
CA GLU A 398 20.16 11.89 -11.39
C GLU A 398 19.00 10.97 -11.78
N LYS A 399 18.46 11.22 -12.97
CA LYS A 399 17.49 10.33 -13.61
C LYS A 399 18.18 9.09 -14.14
N ARG A 400 17.61 7.91 -13.85
CA ARG A 400 18.13 6.63 -14.33
C ARG A 400 17.07 5.90 -15.16
N PRO A 401 17.30 5.66 -16.46
CA PRO A 401 16.36 4.90 -17.27
C PRO A 401 16.23 3.47 -16.74
N LEU A 402 15.01 2.92 -16.70
CA LEU A 402 14.78 1.54 -16.26
C LEU A 402 15.26 0.49 -17.25
N GLY A 403 15.38 0.83 -18.54
CA GLY A 403 15.75 -0.11 -19.60
C GLY A 403 14.58 -0.98 -20.07
N ILE A 404 13.35 -0.46 -20.04
CA ILE A 404 12.15 -1.21 -20.45
C ILE A 404 12.23 -1.65 -21.93
N PRO A 405 12.61 -0.80 -22.91
CA PRO A 405 12.66 -1.20 -24.31
C PRO A 405 13.71 -2.29 -24.59
N ASP A 406 14.77 -2.34 -23.78
CA ASP A 406 15.87 -3.30 -23.88
C ASP A 406 15.60 -4.61 -23.10
N SER A 407 14.48 -4.67 -22.36
CA SER A 407 14.11 -5.86 -21.63
C SER A 407 13.73 -6.98 -22.62
N ASN A 408 14.58 -8.00 -22.73
CA ASN A 408 14.33 -9.20 -23.54
C ASN A 408 13.23 -10.08 -22.91
N ILE A 409 12.00 -9.59 -22.82
CA ILE A 409 10.87 -10.37 -22.32
C ILE A 409 10.18 -11.06 -23.48
N SER A 410 10.35 -12.38 -23.55
CA SER A 410 9.47 -13.23 -24.32
C SER A 410 8.21 -13.49 -23.50
N THR A 411 7.11 -12.80 -23.81
CA THR A 411 5.80 -13.14 -23.22
C THR A 411 5.30 -14.53 -23.64
N ARG A 412 5.95 -15.18 -24.61
CA ARG A 412 5.57 -16.50 -25.11
C ARG A 412 5.68 -17.58 -24.03
N ASP A 413 6.69 -17.50 -23.18
CA ASP A 413 6.93 -18.50 -22.14
C ASP A 413 5.88 -18.39 -21.02
N ILE A 414 5.48 -17.17 -20.65
CA ILE A 414 4.42 -16.92 -19.67
C ILE A 414 3.01 -17.16 -20.24
N ASP A 415 2.85 -17.11 -21.56
CA ASP A 415 1.60 -17.43 -22.26
C ASP A 415 1.38 -18.95 -22.43
N ASN A 416 2.20 -19.81 -21.83
CA ASN A 416 1.96 -21.26 -21.80
C ASN A 416 1.10 -21.71 -20.59
N TRP A 417 0.56 -20.76 -19.81
CA TRP A 417 -0.36 -21.03 -18.70
C TRP A 417 -1.82 -20.76 -19.09
N HIS A 418 -2.52 -21.83 -19.46
CA HIS A 418 -3.95 -21.90 -19.78
C HIS A 418 -4.60 -23.15 -19.15
N VAL A 419 -4.20 -23.48 -17.92
CA VAL A 419 -4.64 -24.69 -17.23
C VAL A 419 -6.09 -24.52 -16.77
N LYS A 420 -6.97 -25.44 -17.17
CA LYS A 420 -8.41 -25.41 -16.86
C LYS A 420 -8.70 -26.01 -15.49
N GLU A 421 -9.83 -25.63 -14.89
CA GLU A 421 -10.22 -26.05 -13.54
C GLU A 421 -10.27 -27.56 -13.38
N ALA A 422 -10.81 -28.28 -14.38
CA ALA A 422 -10.87 -29.74 -14.37
C ALA A 422 -9.48 -30.39 -14.24
N GLN A 423 -8.45 -29.80 -14.87
CA GLN A 423 -7.08 -30.27 -14.75
C GLN A 423 -6.48 -29.89 -13.38
N ILE A 424 -6.76 -28.69 -12.89
CA ILE A 424 -6.33 -28.24 -11.55
C ILE A 424 -6.85 -29.20 -10.47
N LEU A 425 -8.16 -29.50 -10.48
CA LEU A 425 -8.82 -30.35 -9.49
C LEU A 425 -8.47 -31.84 -9.62
N ALA A 426 -7.89 -32.26 -10.75
CA ALA A 426 -7.42 -33.64 -10.93
C ALA A 426 -6.15 -33.94 -10.12
N SER A 427 -5.36 -32.93 -9.74
CA SER A 427 -4.14 -33.13 -8.96
C SER A 427 -4.45 -33.56 -7.52
N PRO A 428 -3.86 -34.66 -7.01
CA PRO A 428 -4.06 -35.07 -5.62
C PRO A 428 -3.27 -34.21 -4.62
N HIS A 429 -2.23 -33.49 -5.08
CA HIS A 429 -1.22 -32.87 -4.21
C HIS A 429 -1.70 -31.61 -3.47
N ALA A 430 -2.76 -30.97 -3.94
CA ALA A 430 -3.29 -29.74 -3.33
C ALA A 430 -4.71 -29.88 -2.76
N LYS A 431 -5.26 -31.10 -2.65
CA LYS A 431 -6.65 -31.33 -2.23
C LYS A 431 -7.03 -30.79 -0.85
N GLN A 432 -6.05 -30.65 0.04
CA GLN A 432 -6.25 -30.17 1.41
C GLN A 432 -5.82 -28.72 1.61
N ILE A 433 -5.41 -28.03 0.54
CA ILE A 433 -4.89 -26.67 0.57
C ILE A 433 -5.97 -25.75 -0.01
N ASP A 434 -6.31 -24.69 0.71
CA ASP A 434 -7.24 -23.68 0.23
C ASP A 434 -6.49 -22.69 -0.69
N ALA A 435 -6.81 -22.73 -1.98
CA ALA A 435 -6.20 -21.87 -2.99
C ALA A 435 -6.41 -20.37 -2.73
N THR A 436 -7.47 -19.99 -2.01
CA THR A 436 -7.78 -18.58 -1.70
C THR A 436 -7.09 -18.12 -0.42
N ALA A 437 -6.89 -19.01 0.55
CA ALA A 437 -6.21 -18.70 1.79
C ALA A 437 -4.69 -18.71 1.65
N THR A 438 -4.14 -19.60 0.82
CA THR A 438 -2.69 -19.79 0.62
C THR A 438 -2.37 -20.03 -0.87
N PRO A 439 -2.55 -19.01 -1.74
CA PRO A 439 -2.36 -19.14 -3.19
C PRO A 439 -0.94 -19.52 -3.62
N LEU A 440 0.11 -19.11 -2.89
CA LEU A 440 1.49 -19.46 -3.25
C LEU A 440 1.77 -20.92 -2.93
N GLN A 441 1.35 -21.38 -1.74
CA GLN A 441 1.45 -22.78 -1.34
C GLN A 441 0.69 -23.67 -2.32
N TYR A 442 -0.55 -23.32 -2.64
CA TYR A 442 -1.41 -24.09 -3.53
C TYR A 442 -0.78 -24.24 -4.92
N ALA A 443 -0.26 -23.14 -5.49
CA ALA A 443 0.39 -23.15 -6.80
C ALA A 443 1.65 -24.03 -6.84
N ILE A 444 2.49 -24.00 -5.80
CA ILE A 444 3.70 -24.84 -5.70
C ILE A 444 3.32 -26.31 -5.50
N ALA A 445 2.37 -26.60 -4.62
CA ALA A 445 1.94 -27.96 -4.32
C ALA A 445 1.33 -28.67 -5.54
N LEU A 446 0.60 -27.95 -6.39
CA LEU A 446 -0.01 -28.55 -7.59
C LEU A 446 1.03 -29.14 -8.55
N ILE A 447 2.16 -28.47 -8.72
CA ILE A 447 3.22 -28.83 -9.68
C ILE A 447 4.43 -29.50 -9.01
N SER A 448 4.26 -29.99 -7.78
CA SER A 448 5.32 -30.74 -7.07
C SER A 448 5.64 -32.08 -7.76
N ASP A 449 4.67 -32.65 -8.47
CA ASP A 449 4.87 -33.82 -9.32
C ASP A 449 5.22 -33.38 -10.76
N ASP A 450 6.38 -33.81 -11.23
CA ASP A 450 6.90 -33.46 -12.56
C ASP A 450 6.00 -33.94 -13.71
N THR A 451 5.24 -35.02 -13.51
CA THR A 451 4.32 -35.55 -14.53
C THR A 451 3.14 -34.62 -14.71
N PHE A 452 2.49 -34.23 -13.60
CA PHE A 452 1.44 -33.23 -13.60
C PHE A 452 1.96 -31.89 -14.10
N ALA A 453 3.10 -31.42 -13.58
CA ALA A 453 3.70 -30.14 -13.97
C ALA A 453 3.86 -30.02 -15.50
N LYS A 454 4.44 -31.03 -16.16
CA LYS A 454 4.61 -31.02 -17.62
C LYS A 454 3.28 -31.03 -18.38
N SER A 455 2.21 -31.60 -17.81
CA SER A 455 0.87 -31.55 -18.40
C SER A 455 0.26 -30.15 -18.40
N THR A 456 0.75 -29.24 -17.55
CA THR A 456 0.24 -27.87 -17.46
C THR A 456 0.79 -26.93 -18.52
N VAL A 457 1.76 -27.39 -19.34
CA VAL A 457 2.27 -26.63 -20.50
C VAL A 457 1.17 -26.60 -21.55
N THR A 458 0.44 -25.49 -21.58
CA THR A 458 -0.81 -25.34 -22.36
C THR A 458 -0.71 -24.09 -23.24
N PRO A 459 -0.55 -24.25 -24.56
CA PRO A 459 -0.38 -23.12 -25.46
C PRO A 459 -1.63 -22.24 -25.48
N ARG A 460 -1.46 -20.98 -25.92
CA ARG A 460 -2.59 -20.05 -26.05
C ARG A 460 -3.73 -20.67 -26.89
N PRO A 461 -4.98 -20.64 -26.38
CA PRO A 461 -6.11 -21.18 -27.09
C PRO A 461 -6.47 -20.41 -28.35
N SER A 462 -6.79 -21.15 -29.42
CA SER A 462 -7.51 -20.66 -30.61
C SER A 462 -9.01 -20.96 -30.44
N GLY A 463 -9.72 -20.13 -29.68
CA GLY A 463 -11.16 -20.25 -29.42
C GLY A 463 -11.58 -19.72 -28.05
N ASP A 464 -12.81 -19.20 -27.92
CA ASP A 464 -13.35 -18.64 -26.66
C ASP A 464 -13.65 -19.71 -25.60
N ASP A 465 -14.03 -20.91 -26.02
CA ASP A 465 -14.32 -22.09 -25.20
C ASP A 465 -13.12 -22.58 -24.38
N LYS A 466 -11.91 -22.23 -24.82
CA LYS A 466 -10.65 -22.66 -24.20
C LYS A 466 -9.97 -21.57 -23.37
N LYS A 467 -10.59 -20.37 -23.27
CA LYS A 467 -10.09 -19.29 -22.40
C LYS A 467 -10.33 -19.59 -20.93
N LEU A 468 -9.58 -18.90 -20.07
CA LEU A 468 -9.74 -18.99 -18.62
C LEU A 468 -11.02 -18.25 -18.18
N THR A 469 -11.81 -18.90 -17.34
CA THR A 469 -13.20 -18.57 -17.05
C THR A 469 -13.52 -18.57 -15.56
N THR A 470 -12.97 -19.49 -14.76
CA THR A 470 -13.39 -19.63 -13.37
C THR A 470 -12.46 -18.90 -12.40
N PRO A 471 -12.90 -18.50 -11.20
CA PRO A 471 -12.03 -17.82 -10.24
C PRO A 471 -10.77 -18.62 -9.90
N LEU A 472 -10.86 -19.95 -9.80
CA LEU A 472 -9.72 -20.83 -9.52
C LEU A 472 -8.72 -20.86 -10.69
N GLU A 473 -9.23 -20.94 -11.94
CA GLU A 473 -8.41 -20.84 -13.14
C GLU A 473 -7.61 -19.53 -13.17
N LEU A 474 -8.29 -18.40 -12.90
CA LEU A 474 -7.66 -17.09 -12.94
C LEU A 474 -6.57 -16.94 -11.86
N LEU A 475 -6.85 -17.38 -10.63
CA LEU A 475 -5.90 -17.28 -9.53
C LEU A 475 -4.66 -18.15 -9.77
N CYS A 476 -4.83 -19.43 -10.09
CA CYS A 476 -3.71 -20.35 -10.28
C CYS A 476 -2.83 -19.96 -11.47
N ASN A 477 -3.43 -19.65 -12.63
CA ASN A 477 -2.66 -19.24 -13.80
C ASN A 477 -1.93 -17.89 -13.56
N THR A 478 -2.51 -16.98 -12.77
CA THR A 478 -1.78 -15.76 -12.36
C THR A 478 -0.58 -16.09 -11.47
N MET A 479 -0.77 -16.96 -10.47
CA MET A 479 0.31 -17.35 -9.55
C MET A 479 1.44 -18.10 -10.24
N TRP A 480 1.15 -19.02 -11.17
CA TRP A 480 2.19 -19.72 -11.91
C TRP A 480 2.97 -18.81 -12.85
N ARG A 481 2.29 -17.89 -13.55
CA ARG A 481 2.96 -16.85 -14.36
C ARG A 481 3.91 -16.02 -13.49
N PHE A 482 3.43 -15.57 -12.33
CA PHE A 482 4.22 -14.84 -11.33
C PHE A 482 5.43 -15.66 -10.82
N LEU A 483 5.23 -16.91 -10.42
CA LEU A 483 6.27 -17.77 -9.86
C LEU A 483 7.33 -18.18 -10.90
N GLN A 484 6.94 -18.44 -12.15
CA GLN A 484 7.87 -18.70 -13.26
C GLN A 484 8.72 -17.45 -13.54
N GLU A 485 8.08 -16.30 -13.60
CA GLU A 485 8.74 -15.02 -13.81
C GLU A 485 9.74 -14.69 -12.68
N ARG A 486 9.41 -15.06 -11.44
CA ARG A 486 10.32 -14.96 -10.30
C ARG A 486 11.41 -16.04 -10.24
N GLY A 487 11.38 -17.03 -11.13
CA GLY A 487 12.38 -18.10 -11.24
C GLY A 487 12.18 -19.25 -10.24
N TYR A 488 10.98 -19.41 -9.69
CA TYR A 488 10.61 -20.59 -8.89
C TYR A 488 10.12 -21.75 -9.76
N ILE A 489 9.71 -21.47 -11.00
CA ILE A 489 9.22 -22.45 -11.96
C ILE A 489 10.03 -22.30 -13.27
N ASN A 490 10.39 -23.42 -13.88
CA ASN A 490 11.07 -23.47 -15.17
C ASN A 490 10.09 -23.31 -16.35
N SER A 491 10.56 -23.03 -17.56
CA SER A 491 9.69 -22.91 -18.75
C SER A 491 8.95 -24.19 -19.15
N ASN A 492 9.36 -25.36 -18.63
CA ASN A 492 8.64 -26.64 -18.78
C ASN A 492 7.64 -26.90 -17.64
N HIS A 493 7.35 -25.87 -16.83
CA HIS A 493 6.42 -25.86 -15.71
C HIS A 493 6.83 -26.69 -14.48
N THR A 494 7.97 -27.38 -14.49
CA THR A 494 8.48 -28.07 -13.30
C THR A 494 9.09 -27.08 -12.31
N LEU A 495 9.12 -27.44 -11.03
CA LEU A 495 9.77 -26.63 -10.01
C LEU A 495 11.27 -26.42 -10.32
N ALA A 496 11.70 -25.16 -10.28
CA ALA A 496 13.10 -24.80 -10.31
C ALA A 496 13.75 -25.13 -8.95
N ALA A 497 15.08 -25.00 -8.84
CA ALA A 497 15.79 -25.20 -7.57
C ALA A 497 15.26 -24.28 -6.45
N ARG A 498 14.90 -23.03 -6.79
CA ARG A 498 14.22 -22.09 -5.88
C ARG A 498 12.80 -22.53 -5.51
N GLY A 499 12.07 -23.11 -6.47
CA GLY A 499 10.73 -23.67 -6.25
C GLY A 499 10.75 -24.82 -5.24
N ARG A 500 11.73 -25.72 -5.34
CA ARG A 500 11.92 -26.82 -4.37
C ARG A 500 12.31 -26.33 -2.97
N MET A 501 13.15 -25.30 -2.89
CA MET A 501 13.45 -24.61 -1.62
C MET A 501 12.17 -24.04 -0.98
N LEU A 502 11.32 -23.38 -1.78
CA LEU A 502 10.04 -22.83 -1.32
C LEU A 502 9.06 -23.94 -0.89
N GLN A 503 8.98 -25.02 -1.65
CA GLN A 503 8.17 -26.19 -1.33
C GLN A 503 8.53 -26.77 0.04
N ALA A 504 9.82 -27.01 0.31
CA ALA A 504 10.27 -27.57 1.58
C ALA A 504 9.92 -26.67 2.78
N ALA A 505 9.98 -25.34 2.60
CA ALA A 505 9.57 -24.39 3.63
C ALA A 505 8.07 -24.44 3.91
N PHE A 506 7.23 -24.53 2.87
CA PHE A 506 5.78 -24.68 3.02
C PHE A 506 5.37 -26.02 3.62
N GLU A 507 6.03 -27.11 3.24
CA GLU A 507 5.81 -28.43 3.86
C GLU A 507 6.12 -28.38 5.35
N HIS A 508 7.24 -27.76 5.73
CA HIS A 508 7.58 -27.55 7.15
C HIS A 508 6.55 -26.69 7.88
N ALA A 509 6.18 -25.54 7.32
CA ALA A 509 5.17 -24.65 7.90
C ALA A 509 3.76 -25.27 7.98
N SER A 510 3.46 -26.27 7.14
CA SER A 510 2.23 -27.04 7.23
C SER A 510 2.20 -27.92 8.48
N THR A 511 3.35 -28.45 8.91
CA THR A 511 3.45 -29.30 10.11
C THR A 511 3.18 -28.54 11.41
N SER A 512 3.47 -27.24 11.47
CA SER A 512 3.14 -26.38 12.62
C SER A 512 1.68 -25.92 12.62
N GLY A 513 0.93 -26.20 11.54
CA GLY A 513 -0.47 -25.78 11.39
C GLY A 513 -0.67 -24.27 11.26
N ARG A 514 0.40 -23.50 11.00
CA ARG A 514 0.35 -22.02 10.94
C ARG A 514 -0.06 -21.47 9.58
N LEU A 515 0.13 -22.22 8.49
CA LEU A 515 -0.35 -21.82 7.17
C LEU A 515 -1.88 -21.72 7.16
N GLY A 516 -2.40 -20.61 6.63
CA GLY A 516 -3.85 -20.34 6.58
C GLY A 516 -4.48 -19.82 7.87
N GLN A 517 -3.74 -19.72 8.99
CA GLN A 517 -4.29 -19.32 10.31
C GLN A 517 -4.07 -17.83 10.67
N GLY A 518 -3.41 -17.05 9.80
CA GLY A 518 -3.09 -15.63 10.05
C GLY A 518 -4.21 -14.64 9.70
N ASN A 519 -3.94 -13.35 9.88
CA ASN A 519 -4.83 -12.27 9.41
C ASN A 519 -4.04 -11.19 8.62
N PRO A 520 -3.97 -11.31 7.29
CA PRO A 520 -4.69 -12.26 6.42
C PRO A 520 -4.17 -13.70 6.49
N ALA A 521 -4.98 -14.66 6.02
CA ALA A 521 -4.67 -16.10 6.10
C ALA A 521 -3.33 -16.49 5.45
N ASN A 522 -2.90 -15.73 4.44
CA ASN A 522 -1.66 -15.93 3.70
C ASN A 522 -0.42 -15.29 4.37
N GLU A 523 -0.54 -14.68 5.55
CA GLU A 523 0.56 -13.99 6.27
C GLU A 523 1.85 -14.85 6.32
N MET A 524 1.72 -16.12 6.71
CA MET A 524 2.84 -17.03 6.87
C MET A 524 3.52 -17.38 5.52
N GLU A 525 2.74 -17.67 4.46
CA GLU A 525 3.34 -18.00 3.16
C GLU A 525 4.01 -16.78 2.51
N GLU A 526 3.44 -15.59 2.69
CA GLU A 526 4.02 -14.34 2.21
C GLU A 526 5.33 -14.03 2.93
N ALA A 527 5.36 -14.22 4.26
CA ALA A 527 6.57 -14.02 5.06
C ALA A 527 7.71 -14.95 4.61
N ILE A 528 7.41 -16.23 4.37
CA ILE A 528 8.38 -17.21 3.84
C ILE A 528 8.87 -16.78 2.45
N PHE A 529 7.95 -16.40 1.55
CA PHE A 529 8.31 -15.99 0.19
C PHE A 529 9.20 -14.74 0.19
N ILE A 530 8.84 -13.73 0.98
CA ILE A 530 9.62 -12.49 1.10
C ILE A 530 11.00 -12.77 1.73
N ALA A 531 11.10 -13.69 2.70
CA ALA A 531 12.37 -14.08 3.29
C ALA A 531 13.35 -14.60 2.22
N PHE A 532 12.86 -15.46 1.31
CA PHE A 532 13.69 -15.96 0.20
C PHE A 532 14.01 -14.89 -0.83
N GLU A 533 13.08 -13.98 -1.13
CA GLU A 533 13.38 -12.85 -2.01
C GLU A 533 14.47 -11.95 -1.41
N LEU A 534 14.40 -11.64 -0.11
CA LEU A 534 15.45 -10.90 0.61
C LEU A 534 16.77 -11.66 0.69
N LEU A 535 16.74 -12.99 0.84
CA LEU A 535 17.92 -13.84 0.82
C LEU A 535 18.64 -13.76 -0.54
N THR A 536 17.91 -13.87 -1.65
CA THR A 536 18.48 -13.77 -3.01
C THR A 536 19.07 -12.39 -3.33
N MET A 537 18.63 -11.36 -2.61
CA MET A 537 19.17 -10.00 -2.70
C MET A 537 20.35 -9.75 -1.75
N GLU A 538 20.74 -10.75 -0.96
CA GLU A 538 21.71 -10.66 0.14
C GLU A 538 21.30 -9.68 1.25
N LEU A 539 20.00 -9.49 1.46
CA LEU A 539 19.43 -8.60 2.48
C LEU A 539 18.96 -9.35 3.74
N LEU A 540 18.77 -10.66 3.66
CA LEU A 540 18.53 -11.52 4.82
C LEU A 540 19.85 -12.18 5.27
N ASN A 541 20.54 -11.51 6.18
CA ASN A 541 21.85 -11.94 6.70
C ASN A 541 22.04 -11.41 8.15
N PRO A 542 23.11 -11.76 8.88
CA PRO A 542 23.34 -11.24 10.23
C PRO A 542 24.16 -9.94 10.24
N LYS A 543 24.56 -9.37 9.10
CA LYS A 543 25.41 -8.17 9.03
C LYS A 543 24.68 -6.93 9.57
N LEU A 544 25.42 -5.98 10.13
CA LEU A 544 24.89 -4.67 10.50
C LEU A 544 24.65 -3.83 9.22
N LEU A 545 23.40 -3.81 8.75
CA LEU A 545 23.01 -3.14 7.50
C LEU A 545 22.82 -1.63 7.66
N PHE A 546 22.64 -1.15 8.89
CA PHE A 546 22.36 0.25 9.20
C PHE A 546 23.41 0.86 10.14
N PRO A 547 24.70 0.90 9.74
CA PRO A 547 25.76 1.41 10.60
C PRO A 547 25.80 2.94 10.66
N ARG A 548 25.24 3.64 9.66
CA ARG A 548 25.28 5.11 9.54
C ARG A 548 24.00 5.66 8.86
N PRO A 549 23.31 6.64 9.50
CA PRO A 549 23.46 7.01 10.90
C PRO A 549 23.16 5.80 11.82
N PRO A 550 23.68 5.76 13.07
CA PRO A 550 23.43 4.63 13.95
C PRO A 550 21.95 4.61 14.34
N TYR A 551 21.19 3.64 13.80
CA TYR A 551 19.79 3.47 14.18
C TYR A 551 19.69 2.78 15.54
N THR A 552 18.91 3.38 16.44
CA THR A 552 18.67 2.87 17.79
C THR A 552 17.79 1.61 17.79
N GLY A 553 17.85 0.86 18.89
CA GLY A 553 17.07 -0.36 19.06
C GLY A 553 17.69 -1.61 18.40
N GLU A 554 19.00 -1.63 18.16
CA GLU A 554 19.77 -2.81 17.78
C GLU A 554 19.83 -3.86 18.92
N PRO A 555 20.03 -5.16 18.63
CA PRO A 555 20.44 -6.14 19.64
C PRO A 555 21.68 -5.69 20.42
N HIS A 556 21.61 -5.69 21.74
CA HIS A 556 22.65 -5.09 22.60
C HIS A 556 23.13 -5.99 23.73
N ARG A 557 22.51 -7.16 23.94
CA ARG A 557 22.91 -8.12 24.98
C ARG A 557 23.76 -9.26 24.41
N GLY A 558 24.56 -9.88 25.27
CA GLY A 558 25.40 -11.03 24.92
C GLY A 558 26.64 -10.70 24.11
N SER A 559 27.26 -11.75 23.56
CA SER A 559 28.43 -11.67 22.68
C SER A 559 28.07 -11.10 21.30
N GLU A 560 29.07 -10.72 20.50
CA GLU A 560 28.83 -10.32 19.10
C GLU A 560 28.13 -11.43 18.27
N LYS A 561 28.38 -12.69 18.61
CA LYS A 561 27.67 -13.83 18.02
C LYS A 561 26.19 -13.85 18.42
N ASP A 562 25.88 -13.60 19.69
CA ASP A 562 24.49 -13.49 20.16
C ASP A 562 23.79 -12.36 19.41
N LYS A 563 24.38 -11.15 19.38
CA LYS A 563 23.81 -9.99 18.67
C LYS A 563 23.57 -10.26 17.18
N ALA A 564 24.52 -10.91 16.51
CA ALA A 564 24.40 -11.32 15.11
C ALA A 564 23.24 -12.30 14.87
N ASN A 565 23.07 -13.28 15.75
CA ASN A 565 21.96 -14.24 15.69
C ASN A 565 20.61 -13.56 15.97
N VAL A 566 20.52 -12.72 17.02
CA VAL A 566 19.30 -11.96 17.31
C VAL A 566 18.93 -11.09 16.11
N ARG A 567 19.90 -10.42 15.49
CA ARG A 567 19.67 -9.58 14.30
C ARG A 567 19.12 -10.38 13.13
N LEU A 568 19.65 -11.56 12.85
CA LEU A 568 19.17 -12.41 11.76
C LEU A 568 17.76 -12.93 12.03
N ILE A 569 17.49 -13.40 13.24
CA ILE A 569 16.20 -14.01 13.60
C ILE A 569 15.10 -12.95 13.69
N SER A 570 15.39 -11.78 14.26
CA SER A 570 14.42 -10.67 14.32
C SER A 570 14.09 -10.10 12.93
N ARG A 571 15.02 -10.15 11.97
CA ARG A 571 14.75 -9.81 10.57
C ARG A 571 13.73 -10.74 9.92
N VAL A 572 13.78 -12.04 10.21
CA VAL A 572 12.73 -12.97 9.75
C VAL A 572 11.39 -12.63 10.39
N ALA A 573 11.39 -12.30 11.69
CA ALA A 573 10.17 -11.91 12.40
C ALA A 573 9.57 -10.56 11.95
N CYS A 574 10.36 -9.66 11.35
CA CYS A 574 9.85 -8.42 10.72
C CYS A 574 8.87 -8.70 9.56
N LEU A 575 8.79 -9.95 9.08
CA LEU A 575 7.96 -10.32 7.94
C LEU A 575 6.56 -10.80 8.37
N GLY A 576 6.32 -11.01 9.67
CA GLY A 576 5.02 -11.38 10.26
C GLY A 576 4.42 -10.24 11.08
N SER A 577 3.13 -10.34 11.39
CA SER A 577 2.36 -9.31 12.12
C SER A 577 2.33 -9.57 13.62
N PHE A 578 2.12 -8.52 14.42
CA PHE A 578 2.00 -8.61 15.88
C PHE A 578 0.53 -8.70 16.33
N GLN A 579 0.25 -9.40 17.44
CA GLN A 579 -1.10 -9.42 18.04
C GLN A 579 -1.21 -8.42 19.18
N HIS A 580 -1.85 -7.27 18.92
CA HIS A 580 -2.05 -6.19 19.87
C HIS A 580 -3.52 -5.79 19.95
N GLN A 581 -3.95 -5.23 21.09
CA GLN A 581 -5.28 -4.64 21.22
C GLN A 581 -5.49 -3.50 20.21
N ALA A 582 -6.74 -3.32 19.77
CA ALA A 582 -7.15 -2.30 18.81
C ALA A 582 -7.23 -0.88 19.43
N ILE A 583 -6.12 -0.42 20.01
CA ILE A 583 -5.98 0.89 20.68
C ILE A 583 -4.77 1.69 20.17
N GLY A 584 -4.12 1.20 19.11
CA GLY A 584 -2.81 1.65 18.66
C GLY A 584 -1.66 1.02 19.43
N TYR A 585 -0.51 0.88 18.75
CA TYR A 585 0.66 0.23 19.35
C TYR A 585 1.12 0.92 20.63
N THR A 586 1.48 0.10 21.61
CA THR A 586 2.17 0.55 22.82
C THR A 586 3.34 -0.40 23.11
N GLY A 587 4.47 0.16 23.50
CA GLY A 587 5.66 -0.61 23.84
C GLY A 587 6.94 0.03 23.34
N PRO A 588 8.08 -0.67 23.49
CA PRO A 588 9.37 -0.19 23.00
C PRO A 588 9.37 0.02 21.48
N LEU A 589 10.15 0.99 21.01
CA LEU A 589 10.40 1.24 19.59
C LEU A 589 11.81 0.81 19.19
N SER A 590 11.99 0.49 17.89
CA SER A 590 13.29 0.19 17.30
C SER A 590 13.39 0.78 15.90
N ARG A 591 14.13 1.89 15.76
CA ARG A 591 14.41 2.49 14.44
C ARG A 591 15.20 1.53 13.55
N HIS A 592 16.06 0.69 14.15
CA HIS A 592 16.81 -0.35 13.44
C HIS A 592 15.89 -1.37 12.76
N LEU A 593 14.88 -1.87 13.48
CA LEU A 593 13.92 -2.81 12.91
C LEU A 593 12.94 -2.12 11.97
N LEU A 594 12.55 -0.86 12.22
CA LEU A 594 11.75 -0.08 11.27
C LEU A 594 12.48 0.05 9.93
N ALA A 595 13.78 0.38 9.94
CA ALA A 595 14.57 0.48 8.70
C ALA A 595 14.63 -0.85 7.93
N TYR A 596 14.73 -1.99 8.63
CA TYR A 596 14.65 -3.30 7.99
C TYR A 596 13.26 -3.60 7.44
N HIS A 597 12.22 -3.25 8.19
CA HIS A 597 10.85 -3.34 7.73
C HIS A 597 10.65 -2.54 6.43
N GLN A 598 11.15 -1.29 6.33
CA GLN A 598 11.03 -0.48 5.11
C GLN A 598 11.72 -1.13 3.89
N VAL A 599 12.86 -1.80 4.10
CA VAL A 599 13.52 -2.66 3.08
C VAL A 599 12.58 -3.79 2.63
N ALA A 600 11.99 -4.52 3.57
CA ALA A 600 11.05 -5.61 3.27
C ALA A 600 9.79 -5.11 2.55
N SER A 601 9.23 -3.98 2.98
CA SER A 601 8.04 -3.35 2.37
C SER A 601 8.28 -2.92 0.93
N ALA A 602 9.45 -2.39 0.59
CA ALA A 602 9.80 -2.03 -0.80
C ALA A 602 9.87 -3.27 -1.71
N VAL A 603 10.39 -4.40 -1.20
CA VAL A 603 10.41 -5.69 -1.91
C VAL A 603 8.99 -6.23 -2.05
N ARG A 604 8.22 -6.31 -0.95
CA ARG A 604 6.82 -6.73 -0.92
C ARG A 604 5.97 -5.97 -1.93
N GLY A 605 6.09 -4.63 -1.93
CA GLY A 605 5.40 -3.79 -2.89
C GLY A 605 5.77 -4.11 -4.34
N SER A 606 7.04 -4.31 -4.66
CA SER A 606 7.44 -4.65 -6.04
C SER A 606 6.93 -6.03 -6.48
N LEU A 607 6.82 -6.99 -5.55
CA LEU A 607 6.22 -8.30 -5.82
C LEU A 607 4.71 -8.20 -6.04
N ARG A 608 4.04 -7.35 -5.25
CA ARG A 608 2.61 -7.07 -5.42
C ARG A 608 2.31 -6.51 -6.81
N ASP A 609 3.08 -5.53 -7.27
CA ASP A 609 2.90 -4.93 -8.60
C ASP A 609 3.05 -5.99 -9.70
N LEU A 610 4.04 -6.88 -9.59
CA LEU A 610 4.25 -7.95 -10.56
C LEU A 610 3.09 -8.96 -10.59
N ALA A 611 2.54 -9.33 -9.43
CA ALA A 611 1.39 -10.22 -9.36
C ALA A 611 0.14 -9.59 -10.02
N GLU A 612 -0.12 -8.31 -9.74
CA GLU A 612 -1.20 -7.54 -10.37
C GLU A 612 -1.02 -7.43 -11.90
N VAL A 613 0.22 -7.20 -12.36
CA VAL A 613 0.54 -7.17 -13.79
C VAL A 613 0.24 -8.50 -14.47
N HIS A 614 0.60 -9.64 -13.88
CA HIS A 614 0.27 -10.94 -14.46
C HIS A 614 -1.25 -11.16 -14.52
N GLY A 615 -1.98 -10.77 -13.48
CA GLY A 615 -3.44 -10.82 -13.44
C GLY A 615 -4.07 -10.00 -14.56
N ALA A 616 -3.68 -8.73 -14.70
CA ALA A 616 -4.16 -7.84 -15.76
C ALA A 616 -3.74 -8.30 -17.16
N HIS A 617 -2.48 -8.72 -17.33
CA HIS A 617 -1.94 -9.19 -18.59
C HIS A 617 -2.70 -10.40 -19.13
N MET A 618 -3.18 -11.30 -18.26
CA MET A 618 -3.98 -12.46 -18.66
C MET A 618 -5.27 -12.05 -19.40
N PHE A 619 -5.90 -10.93 -19.02
CA PHE A 619 -7.07 -10.40 -19.72
C PHE A 619 -6.71 -9.60 -20.98
N LEU A 620 -5.72 -8.70 -20.86
CA LEU A 620 -5.25 -7.87 -21.97
C LEU A 620 -4.77 -8.72 -23.16
N SER A 621 -4.07 -9.80 -22.87
CA SER A 621 -3.53 -10.74 -23.86
C SER A 621 -4.59 -11.70 -24.43
N GLY A 622 -5.83 -11.67 -23.91
CA GLY A 622 -6.93 -12.52 -24.35
C GLY A 622 -6.86 -13.97 -23.85
N SER A 623 -6.05 -14.24 -22.82
CA SER A 623 -5.92 -15.57 -22.19
C SER A 623 -7.14 -15.92 -21.32
N ALA A 624 -7.83 -14.90 -20.81
CA ALA A 624 -9.06 -15.03 -20.02
C ALA A 624 -10.27 -14.38 -20.72
N VAL A 625 -11.48 -14.86 -20.38
CA VAL A 625 -12.74 -14.23 -20.82
C VAL A 625 -12.89 -12.85 -20.19
N ARG A 626 -13.12 -11.83 -21.04
CA ARG A 626 -13.18 -10.42 -20.64
C ARG A 626 -14.56 -9.96 -20.16
N LYS A 627 -15.63 -10.53 -20.70
CA LYS A 627 -17.01 -10.19 -20.30
C LYS A 627 -17.34 -10.91 -18.99
N ARG A 628 -17.28 -10.18 -17.88
CA ARG A 628 -17.45 -10.71 -16.52
C ARG A 628 -18.23 -9.75 -15.64
N HIS A 629 -18.66 -10.23 -14.47
CA HIS A 629 -19.15 -9.35 -13.42
C HIS A 629 -17.97 -8.55 -12.84
N ARG A 630 -18.20 -7.30 -12.43
CA ARG A 630 -17.14 -6.42 -11.90
C ARG A 630 -16.45 -7.04 -10.68
N ASP A 631 -17.23 -7.68 -9.81
CA ASP A 631 -16.74 -8.27 -8.56
C ASP A 631 -15.76 -9.42 -8.81
N ASP A 632 -15.82 -10.10 -9.97
CA ASP A 632 -14.85 -11.15 -10.32
C ASP A 632 -13.41 -10.60 -10.41
N PHE A 633 -13.27 -9.37 -10.89
CA PHE A 633 -11.96 -8.71 -11.02
C PHE A 633 -11.45 -8.26 -9.64
N THR A 634 -12.34 -7.67 -8.83
CA THR A 634 -12.02 -7.26 -7.47
C THR A 634 -11.68 -8.46 -6.59
N ASP A 635 -12.41 -9.56 -6.73
CA ASP A 635 -12.14 -10.83 -6.06
C ASP A 635 -10.76 -11.37 -6.43
N LEU A 636 -10.43 -11.43 -7.72
CA LEU A 636 -9.09 -11.85 -8.15
C LEU A 636 -8.02 -10.94 -7.54
N GLY A 637 -8.16 -9.61 -7.66
CA GLY A 637 -7.23 -8.64 -7.07
C GLY A 637 -7.05 -8.81 -5.56
N SER A 638 -8.14 -9.10 -4.83
CA SER A 638 -8.12 -9.30 -3.39
C SER A 638 -7.41 -10.59 -2.94
N ARG A 639 -7.44 -11.64 -3.78
CA ARG A 639 -6.85 -12.96 -3.53
C ARG A 639 -5.39 -13.05 -3.93
N LEU A 640 -4.88 -12.08 -4.69
CA LEU A 640 -3.44 -11.97 -4.96
C LEU A 640 -2.69 -11.70 -3.64
N PRO A 641 -1.48 -12.27 -3.44
CA PRO A 641 -0.68 -12.06 -2.25
C PRO A 641 -0.19 -10.60 -2.13
N PHE A 642 0.38 -10.29 -0.97
CA PHE A 642 1.05 -9.05 -0.60
C PHE A 642 0.10 -7.85 -0.44
N SER A 643 -1.11 -8.08 0.06
CA SER A 643 -2.16 -7.06 0.21
C SER A 643 -2.04 -6.24 1.49
N LYS A 644 -1.74 -6.89 2.64
CA LYS A 644 -1.54 -6.24 3.94
C LYS A 644 -0.06 -6.23 4.30
N GLU A 645 0.47 -5.07 4.68
CA GLU A 645 1.85 -4.95 5.18
C GLU A 645 1.88 -5.27 6.68
N PRO A 646 2.78 -6.16 7.15
CA PRO A 646 2.94 -6.43 8.58
C PRO A 646 3.54 -5.22 9.29
N ASP A 647 3.29 -5.07 10.59
CA ASP A 647 3.98 -4.11 11.44
C ASP A 647 5.31 -4.69 11.97
N VAL A 648 6.16 -3.85 12.57
CA VAL A 648 7.44 -4.29 13.15
C VAL A 648 7.31 -4.97 14.53
N GLY A 649 6.13 -4.96 15.16
CA GLY A 649 5.93 -5.35 16.56
C GLY A 649 6.38 -6.77 16.88
N LEU A 650 6.11 -7.74 16.00
CA LEU A 650 6.52 -9.14 16.19
C LEU A 650 8.06 -9.25 16.32
N ALA A 651 8.78 -8.47 15.51
CA ALA A 651 10.24 -8.42 15.57
C ALA A 651 10.74 -7.74 16.84
N ILE A 652 10.08 -6.69 17.33
CA ILE A 652 10.45 -6.00 18.58
C ILE A 652 10.25 -6.94 19.78
N VAL A 653 9.14 -7.67 19.84
CA VAL A 653 8.87 -8.67 20.89
C VAL A 653 9.94 -9.76 20.87
N LEU A 654 10.20 -10.36 19.71
CA LEU A 654 11.19 -11.42 19.58
C LEU A 654 12.61 -10.93 19.91
N LYS A 655 12.98 -9.74 19.40
CA LYS A 655 14.29 -9.13 19.69
C LYS A 655 14.45 -8.89 21.18
N SER A 656 13.43 -8.32 21.84
CA SER A 656 13.41 -8.10 23.29
C SER A 656 13.59 -9.40 24.06
N TYR A 657 12.85 -10.44 23.68
CA TYR A 657 12.96 -11.77 24.29
C TYR A 657 14.37 -12.34 24.16
N LEU A 658 14.93 -12.35 22.95
CA LEU A 658 16.23 -12.95 22.69
C LEU A 658 17.41 -12.14 23.28
N ASP A 659 17.28 -10.82 23.39
CA ASP A 659 18.23 -9.98 24.13
C ASP A 659 18.26 -10.38 25.61
N GLU A 660 17.10 -10.51 26.27
CA GLU A 660 17.05 -10.93 27.67
C GLU A 660 17.54 -12.38 27.84
N MET A 661 17.26 -13.27 26.89
CA MET A 661 17.84 -14.63 26.87
C MET A 661 19.37 -14.64 26.63
N SER A 662 19.92 -13.55 26.11
CA SER A 662 21.35 -13.32 25.94
C SER A 662 21.96 -12.50 27.08
N ASN A 663 21.14 -12.06 28.03
CA ASN A 663 21.56 -11.38 29.25
C ASN A 663 21.93 -12.39 30.35
N ASP A 664 22.66 -11.90 31.35
CA ASP A 664 22.96 -12.65 32.58
C ASP A 664 21.64 -13.11 33.22
N PRO A 665 21.46 -14.42 33.53
CA PRO A 665 20.24 -14.94 34.16
C PRO A 665 19.77 -14.13 35.38
N SER A 666 20.69 -13.60 36.19
CA SER A 666 20.38 -12.80 37.39
C SER A 666 19.81 -11.40 37.08
N ARG A 667 19.98 -10.92 35.84
CA ARG A 667 19.58 -9.57 35.38
C ARG A 667 18.45 -9.60 34.36
N ARG A 668 17.93 -10.79 34.04
CA ARG A 668 16.85 -10.96 33.08
C ARG A 668 15.60 -10.25 33.55
N GLN A 669 14.97 -9.52 32.65
CA GLN A 669 13.66 -8.93 32.89
C GLN A 669 12.58 -9.72 32.14
N ASP A 670 11.38 -9.74 32.73
CA ASP A 670 10.20 -10.24 32.06
C ASP A 670 9.70 -9.21 31.04
N ILE A 671 9.90 -9.53 29.76
CA ILE A 671 9.52 -8.66 28.65
C ILE A 671 8.01 -8.43 28.57
N LYS A 672 7.18 -9.30 29.17
CA LYS A 672 5.71 -9.15 29.15
C LYS A 672 5.27 -7.83 29.79
N LYS A 673 6.07 -7.31 30.74
CA LYS A 673 5.85 -6.01 31.38
C LYS A 673 6.06 -4.82 30.44
N TRP A 674 6.77 -5.00 29.33
CA TRP A 674 7.03 -3.94 28.34
C TRP A 674 5.91 -3.82 27.29
N PHE A 675 5.08 -4.86 27.13
CA PHE A 675 4.02 -4.94 26.13
C PHE A 675 2.66 -5.18 26.80
N GLY A 676 2.21 -4.22 27.62
CA GLY A 676 1.02 -4.38 28.48
C GLY A 676 -0.31 -4.61 27.75
N PHE A 677 -0.37 -4.34 26.44
CA PHE A 677 -1.57 -4.47 25.61
C PHE A 677 -1.40 -5.49 24.46
N ALA A 678 -0.34 -6.30 24.51
CA ALA A 678 -0.22 -7.48 23.66
C ALA A 678 -1.32 -8.49 23.99
N LEU A 679 -1.85 -9.19 22.99
CA LEU A 679 -2.90 -10.19 23.19
C LEU A 679 -2.32 -11.54 23.61
N ASP A 680 -1.25 -11.99 22.96
CA ASP A 680 -0.63 -13.29 23.22
C ASP A 680 0.87 -13.29 22.86
N ILE A 681 1.70 -12.86 23.82
CA ILE A 681 3.16 -12.79 23.64
C ILE A 681 3.77 -14.17 23.40
N ASP A 682 3.29 -15.20 24.10
CA ASP A 682 3.85 -16.55 23.95
C ASP A 682 3.46 -17.14 22.58
N GLY A 683 2.23 -16.90 22.12
CA GLY A 683 1.77 -17.27 20.79
C GLY A 683 2.48 -16.52 19.67
N ASP A 684 2.79 -15.24 19.86
CA ASP A 684 3.59 -14.43 18.94
C ASP A 684 5.05 -14.92 18.87
N LEU A 685 5.68 -15.22 20.00
CA LEU A 685 7.02 -15.82 20.03
C LEU A 685 7.01 -17.18 19.31
N GLN A 686 6.03 -18.03 19.59
CA GLN A 686 5.90 -19.32 18.90
C GLN A 686 5.72 -19.14 17.39
N LYS A 687 4.89 -18.19 16.96
CA LYS A 687 4.71 -17.87 15.52
C LYS A 687 6.04 -17.43 14.88
N ALA A 688 6.82 -16.59 15.55
CA ALA A 688 8.13 -16.19 15.07
C ALA A 688 9.11 -17.36 14.97
N PHE A 689 9.09 -18.29 15.92
CA PHE A 689 9.91 -19.50 15.87
C PHE A 689 9.47 -20.45 14.75
N ASP A 690 8.16 -20.62 14.54
CA ASP A 690 7.62 -21.43 13.45
C ASP A 690 8.02 -20.84 12.09
N LEU A 691 7.97 -19.51 11.94
CA LEU A 691 8.40 -18.81 10.72
C LEU A 691 9.90 -18.99 10.48
N TRP A 692 10.73 -18.81 11.52
CA TRP A 692 12.16 -19.06 11.45
C TRP A 692 12.46 -20.51 11.02
N ALA A 693 11.79 -21.48 11.65
CA ALA A 693 12.00 -22.90 11.38
C ALA A 693 11.64 -23.26 9.93
N ALA A 694 10.54 -22.71 9.40
CA ALA A 694 10.14 -22.89 8.01
C ALA A 694 11.15 -22.30 7.02
N VAL A 695 11.60 -21.07 7.25
CA VAL A 695 12.63 -20.42 6.41
C VAL A 695 13.93 -21.21 6.44
N ASN A 696 14.38 -21.64 7.62
CA ASN A 696 15.58 -22.45 7.76
C ASN A 696 15.42 -23.82 7.06
N ALA A 697 14.27 -24.49 7.20
CA ALA A 697 14.01 -25.76 6.52
C ALA A 697 14.16 -25.65 4.99
N GLY A 698 13.63 -24.59 4.39
CA GLY A 698 13.86 -24.30 2.97
C GLY A 698 15.34 -24.12 2.64
N ILE A 699 16.06 -23.29 3.40
CA ILE A 699 17.50 -23.03 3.22
C ILE A 699 18.34 -24.32 3.32
N GLN A 700 18.01 -25.21 4.26
CA GLN A 700 18.70 -26.49 4.40
C GLN A 700 18.42 -27.44 3.23
N ALA A 701 17.21 -27.41 2.67
CA ALA A 701 16.81 -28.21 1.51
C ALA A 701 17.28 -27.62 0.16
N ALA A 702 17.76 -26.37 0.14
CA ALA A 702 18.12 -25.67 -1.09
C ALA A 702 19.35 -26.29 -1.78
N ASP A 703 19.36 -26.29 -3.11
CA ASP A 703 20.53 -26.64 -3.91
C ASP A 703 21.68 -25.63 -3.67
N THR A 704 22.93 -26.09 -3.75
CA THR A 704 24.13 -25.23 -3.59
C THR A 704 24.23 -24.10 -4.61
N ALA A 705 23.58 -24.26 -5.78
CA ALA A 705 23.48 -23.22 -6.80
C ALA A 705 22.49 -22.09 -6.41
N VAL A 706 21.61 -22.33 -5.43
CA VAL A 706 20.63 -21.35 -4.95
C VAL A 706 21.09 -20.71 -3.64
N VAL A 707 21.60 -21.53 -2.72
CA VAL A 707 22.09 -21.09 -1.40
C VAL A 707 23.50 -21.63 -1.20
N SER A 708 24.45 -20.75 -0.91
CA SER A 708 25.83 -21.15 -0.68
C SER A 708 25.98 -22.02 0.58
N PRO A 709 26.96 -22.95 0.63
CA PRO A 709 27.24 -23.74 1.84
C PRO A 709 27.43 -22.87 3.09
N GLU A 710 28.11 -21.73 2.95
CA GLU A 710 28.37 -20.80 4.07
C GLU A 710 27.06 -20.21 4.62
N THR A 711 26.11 -19.89 3.73
CA THR A 711 24.80 -19.38 4.13
C THR A 711 23.98 -20.47 4.80
N ARG A 712 24.03 -21.71 4.27
CA ARG A 712 23.36 -22.86 4.87
C ARG A 712 23.87 -23.12 6.29
N ASP A 713 25.19 -23.15 6.47
CA ASP A 713 25.84 -23.34 7.77
C ASP A 713 25.51 -22.19 8.74
N LEU A 714 25.47 -20.95 8.24
CA LEU A 714 25.12 -19.77 9.03
C LEU A 714 23.72 -19.89 9.63
N PHE A 715 22.72 -20.28 8.82
CA PHE A 715 21.35 -20.47 9.30
C PHE A 715 21.22 -21.69 10.22
N ALA A 716 21.91 -22.80 9.92
CA ALA A 716 21.94 -23.98 10.79
C ALA A 716 22.53 -23.65 12.18
N ASN A 717 23.61 -22.87 12.22
CA ASN A 717 24.24 -22.43 13.46
C ASN A 717 23.35 -21.48 14.26
N ALA A 718 22.65 -20.55 13.60
CA ALA A 718 21.69 -19.66 14.25
C ALA A 718 20.47 -20.42 14.80
N ASP A 719 20.00 -21.43 14.06
CA ASP A 719 18.90 -22.31 14.48
C ASP A 719 19.26 -23.15 15.71
N GLN A 720 20.45 -23.75 15.72
CA GLN A 720 20.95 -24.48 16.88
C GLN A 720 21.08 -23.54 18.10
N TRP A 721 21.63 -22.35 17.89
CA TRP A 721 21.72 -21.34 18.95
C TRP A 721 20.35 -20.95 19.51
N LEU A 722 19.34 -20.77 18.64
CA LEU A 722 17.98 -20.44 19.06
C LEU A 722 17.36 -21.56 19.90
N LYS A 723 17.49 -22.80 19.45
CA LYS A 723 17.02 -24.00 20.18
C LYS A 723 17.67 -24.12 21.56
N ASP A 724 18.98 -23.85 21.65
CA ASP A 724 19.70 -23.87 22.92
C ASP A 724 19.21 -22.76 23.87
N LYS A 725 18.93 -21.56 23.35
CA LYS A 725 18.34 -20.47 24.15
C LYS A 725 16.97 -20.84 24.67
N ILE A 726 16.08 -21.34 23.81
CA ILE A 726 14.71 -21.74 24.19
C ILE A 726 14.75 -22.86 25.23
N LYS A 727 15.59 -23.90 25.04
CA LYS A 727 15.71 -25.00 26.01
C LYS A 727 16.18 -24.53 27.39
N ASN A 728 17.08 -23.54 27.43
CA ASN A 728 17.65 -22.99 28.67
C ASN A 728 16.80 -21.87 29.30
N SER A 729 15.60 -21.58 28.78
CA SER A 729 14.64 -20.61 29.34
C SER A 729 14.01 -21.07 30.66
N GLY A 730 13.98 -22.38 30.94
CA GLY A 730 13.35 -23.00 32.11
C GLY A 730 13.99 -22.75 33.48
N HIS A 731 14.83 -21.72 33.63
CA HIS A 731 15.41 -21.31 34.93
C HIS A 731 15.02 -19.88 35.36
N VAL A 732 14.00 -19.27 34.75
CA VAL A 732 13.57 -17.90 35.07
C VAL A 732 12.21 -17.82 35.78
N ASN A 733 11.47 -18.93 35.91
CA ASN A 733 10.27 -18.97 36.76
C ASN A 733 10.65 -19.40 38.18
N GLY A 734 11.12 -18.43 38.96
CA GLY A 734 11.04 -18.52 40.42
C GLY A 734 9.57 -18.52 40.82
N THR A 735 8.96 -19.70 40.91
CA THR A 735 7.76 -19.92 41.70
C THR A 735 8.13 -19.78 43.18
N ALA A 736 7.66 -18.70 43.79
CA ALA A 736 7.23 -18.65 45.19
C ALA A 736 5.99 -17.76 45.26
#